data_AF-T0JU37-F1
#
_entry.id   AF-T0JU37-F1
#
_cell.length_a   1.000
_cell.length_b   1.000
_cell.length_c   1.000
_cell.angle_alpha   90.00
_cell.angle_beta   90.00
_cell.angle_gamma   90.00
#
_symmetry.space_group_name_H-M   'P 1'
#
loop_
_entity.id
_entity.type
_entity.pdbx_description
1 polymer ?
#
loop_
_entity_poly.entity_id
_entity_poly.type
_entity_poly.pdbx_seq_one_letter_code
_entity_poly.pdbx_strand_id
1 'polypeptide(L)'
;MTKHFNKLASVLLGTTLAATVASAASGGELQEVMKKRGLTEQDIIRAAKTYLPSGGRDEFVVFSSAGQAGQVIVYGVPSMKILKYIGVFTPEPWQGYGFDEESKKVLRQGNIRGREINWGDTHHPALSEKDGKYDGKWLAINDKATPRIAIISLADFETQQIAVNPVFKSAHGGAFFTQNSEYIIEAAQYAAPFDNDYAPIEEYKERYRGGVTMWKFDSKIGRIKQKDSFTIEMPPYMQDLSDAGKGVSHGWGFTNSFNSEMYTGGIEVGMPPNEAGMSRNDTDFLHVYNWKKLAKLAEDKKNVKVVNGHRIVPMDVAVKHEALFLIPEPKSPHGVDVSPDGEYITVCGKLDTHASVYKWSKIQKLIKSKKYAGKDPYGIPILDMKESLHGQAELGLGPLHNQYSNVDGEIYTSLYVDSQIVKWNYKTLKVLDKVNVHYNVGHLCGMEGKSADPQGKYVISLNKLVIDRYQPVGPLHPQSHQLIDISGKKMDLLYDMPIPLGEPHQAVAIRAEKLHPHVRYPMGTNVRTGKIHEGKTLAGQERIERDGNKVTVYATVVRSHINPERITVNKGDEVTMYLTNLERAQDETHAFTVSQHDVHVSLEPGKTGSVKFTADLEGVFPYYCTEFCSALHLEMMGYLMVKDPNKKYTSAQKLKMQTMSKDELIAEYKKTVAVNDATDAVIQSVVKFLKDNKFDKHKVVADLVTDAFDQYNQIPAQKKKADEAYKKGDYEKAILFENMIWQLMVKTADVGIRAKDALVREIATKQSAAAARGERAFAEGGCNGCHVIGKVSSGPDLTGVLQRHENAEKWVSDFILHPEKMYEDPYVKSMIDYFKIRMPNQNMSKEETKDIIEYLKWVDENANLF
;
A
#
# COMPACT_ATOMS: atom_id res chain seq x y z
N MET A 1 -58.41 -35.10 -45.75
CA MET A 1 -58.56 -35.26 -44.28
C MET A 1 -57.15 -35.42 -43.73
N THR A 2 -56.58 -34.63 -42.83
CA THR A 2 -57.14 -33.75 -41.80
C THR A 2 -56.00 -32.77 -41.42
N LYS A 3 -56.15 -31.49 -41.76
CA LYS A 3 -55.28 -30.38 -41.34
C LYS A 3 -55.76 -29.87 -39.97
N HIS A 4 -55.46 -30.52 -38.83
CA HIS A 4 -55.79 -29.93 -37.52
C HIS A 4 -54.91 -30.41 -36.35
N PHE A 5 -53.58 -30.49 -36.51
CA PHE A 5 -52.70 -30.85 -35.38
C PHE A 5 -51.46 -29.98 -35.15
N ASN A 6 -51.29 -28.85 -35.86
CA ASN A 6 -50.05 -28.06 -35.77
C ASN A 6 -50.22 -26.59 -35.30
N LYS A 7 -51.35 -26.22 -34.71
CA LYS A 7 -51.55 -24.85 -34.17
C LYS A 7 -51.77 -24.75 -32.66
N LEU A 8 -52.13 -25.83 -31.95
CA LEU A 8 -52.26 -25.76 -30.49
C LEU A 8 -50.91 -25.97 -29.77
N ALA A 9 -50.04 -26.86 -30.26
CA ALA A 9 -48.75 -27.12 -29.64
C ALA A 9 -47.78 -25.91 -29.71
N SER A 10 -47.82 -25.16 -30.81
CA SER A 10 -47.02 -23.95 -31.01
C SER A 10 -47.55 -22.72 -30.26
N VAL A 11 -48.86 -22.68 -29.94
CA VAL A 11 -49.42 -21.63 -29.08
C VAL A 11 -49.16 -21.94 -27.60
N LEU A 12 -49.21 -23.21 -27.18
CA LEU A 12 -48.87 -23.61 -25.79
C LEU A 12 -47.37 -23.49 -25.48
N LEU A 13 -46.47 -23.84 -26.41
CA LEU A 13 -45.03 -23.58 -26.25
C LEU A 13 -44.69 -22.09 -26.35
N GLY A 14 -45.42 -21.33 -27.19
CA GLY A 14 -45.30 -19.88 -27.30
C GLY A 14 -45.77 -19.14 -26.04
N THR A 15 -46.82 -19.62 -25.36
CA THR A 15 -47.30 -19.01 -24.12
C THR A 15 -46.52 -19.46 -22.89
N THR A 16 -45.93 -20.67 -22.85
CA THR A 16 -45.02 -21.06 -21.76
C THR A 16 -43.63 -20.42 -21.88
N LEU A 17 -43.11 -20.18 -23.09
CA LEU A 17 -41.91 -19.35 -23.28
C LEU A 17 -42.21 -17.87 -23.03
N ALA A 18 -43.36 -17.35 -23.48
CA ALA A 18 -43.75 -15.98 -23.16
C ALA A 18 -44.01 -15.77 -21.66
N ALA A 19 -44.45 -16.79 -20.92
CA ALA A 19 -44.63 -16.70 -19.46
C ALA A 19 -43.33 -16.82 -18.65
N THR A 20 -42.29 -17.47 -19.19
CA THR A 20 -40.93 -17.46 -18.60
C THR A 20 -40.13 -16.21 -18.98
N VAL A 21 -40.49 -15.52 -20.07
CA VAL A 21 -39.92 -14.21 -20.40
C VAL A 21 -40.71 -13.07 -19.74
N ALA A 22 -42.01 -13.26 -19.46
CA ALA A 22 -42.84 -12.26 -18.75
C ALA A 22 -42.60 -12.20 -17.24
N SER A 23 -41.94 -13.19 -16.65
CA SER A 23 -41.43 -13.11 -15.26
C SER A 23 -40.08 -12.39 -15.15
N ALA A 24 -39.43 -12.07 -16.27
CA ALA A 24 -38.26 -11.19 -16.34
C ALA A 24 -38.63 -9.76 -16.81
N ALA A 25 -39.92 -9.47 -16.98
CA ALA A 25 -40.45 -8.21 -17.51
C ALA A 25 -41.07 -7.27 -16.46
N SER A 26 -40.86 -7.52 -15.16
CA SER A 26 -40.78 -6.46 -14.17
C SER A 26 -39.32 -6.10 -14.02
N GLY A 27 -38.92 -4.88 -14.38
CA GLY A 27 -37.52 -4.43 -14.30
C GLY A 27 -36.94 -4.80 -12.94
N GLY A 28 -36.00 -5.74 -12.92
CA GLY A 28 -35.35 -6.18 -11.69
C GLY A 28 -34.62 -5.01 -11.04
N GLU A 29 -34.26 -5.17 -9.77
CA GLU A 29 -33.53 -4.17 -9.01
C GLU A 29 -32.31 -3.63 -9.79
N LEU A 30 -31.59 -4.48 -10.52
CA LEU A 30 -30.50 -4.07 -11.41
C LEU A 30 -30.96 -3.10 -12.51
N GLN A 31 -32.05 -3.40 -13.22
CA GLN A 31 -32.59 -2.50 -14.25
C GLN A 31 -33.12 -1.20 -13.65
N GLU A 32 -33.72 -1.24 -12.47
CA GLU A 32 -34.17 -0.04 -11.76
C GLU A 32 -32.97 0.84 -11.36
N VAL A 33 -31.91 0.25 -10.79
CA VAL A 33 -30.68 0.93 -10.43
C VAL A 33 -30.00 1.52 -11.67
N MET A 34 -29.90 0.73 -12.75
CA MET A 34 -29.36 1.20 -14.03
C MET A 34 -30.13 2.41 -14.54
N LYS A 35 -31.47 2.34 -14.56
CA LYS A 35 -32.32 3.44 -15.02
C LYS A 35 -32.19 4.67 -14.11
N LYS A 36 -32.23 4.48 -12.79
CA LYS A 36 -32.15 5.57 -11.79
C LYS A 36 -30.81 6.30 -11.85
N ARG A 37 -29.72 5.57 -12.15
CA ARG A 37 -28.36 6.11 -12.23
C ARG A 37 -27.91 6.46 -13.65
N GLY A 38 -28.71 6.16 -14.67
CA GLY A 38 -28.36 6.36 -16.07
C GLY A 38 -27.22 5.45 -16.57
N LEU A 39 -27.08 4.24 -16.03
CA LEU A 39 -26.01 3.30 -16.37
C LEU A 39 -26.38 2.45 -17.59
N THR A 40 -25.39 2.21 -18.45
CA THR A 40 -25.46 1.26 -19.56
C THR A 40 -25.08 -0.16 -19.11
N GLU A 41 -25.43 -1.18 -19.90
CA GLU A 41 -24.98 -2.57 -19.63
C GLU A 41 -23.45 -2.69 -19.59
N GLN A 42 -22.74 -1.90 -20.41
CA GLN A 42 -21.28 -1.87 -20.41
C GLN A 42 -20.72 -1.30 -19.10
N ASP A 43 -21.37 -0.29 -18.52
CA ASP A 43 -20.97 0.25 -17.21
C ASP A 43 -21.09 -0.81 -16.12
N ILE A 44 -22.15 -1.63 -16.16
CA ILE A 44 -22.34 -2.74 -15.22
C ILE A 44 -21.27 -3.82 -15.43
N ILE A 45 -20.95 -4.19 -16.67
CA ILE A 45 -19.89 -5.15 -16.96
C ILE A 45 -18.53 -4.64 -16.45
N ARG A 46 -18.20 -3.37 -16.71
CA ARG A 46 -16.95 -2.75 -16.23
C ARG A 46 -16.87 -2.72 -14.71
N ALA A 47 -17.97 -2.33 -14.05
CA ALA A 47 -18.07 -2.38 -12.59
C ALA A 47 -17.89 -3.81 -12.06
N ALA A 48 -18.50 -4.81 -12.70
CA ALA A 48 -18.35 -6.22 -12.30
C ALA A 48 -16.92 -6.76 -12.50
N LYS A 49 -16.17 -6.25 -13.49
CA LYS A 49 -14.76 -6.63 -13.73
C LYS A 49 -13.79 -6.09 -12.67
N THR A 50 -14.14 -5.01 -11.97
CA THR A 50 -13.32 -4.39 -10.91
C THR A 50 -13.86 -4.64 -9.51
N TYR A 51 -15.13 -5.04 -9.39
CA TYR A 51 -15.74 -5.36 -8.10
C TYR A 51 -15.12 -6.61 -7.48
N LEU A 52 -14.77 -6.51 -6.20
CA LEU A 52 -14.45 -7.65 -5.33
C LEU A 52 -15.43 -7.63 -4.15
N PRO A 53 -16.05 -8.77 -3.79
CA PRO A 53 -16.90 -8.84 -2.61
C PRO A 53 -16.08 -8.64 -1.33
N SER A 54 -16.76 -8.38 -0.21
CA SER A 54 -16.14 -8.27 1.11
C SER A 54 -15.22 -9.46 1.41
N GLY A 55 -13.97 -9.19 1.80
CA GLY A 55 -12.94 -10.21 2.02
C GLY A 55 -12.25 -10.73 0.75
N GLY A 56 -12.68 -10.32 -0.44
CA GLY A 56 -12.02 -10.63 -1.72
C GLY A 56 -10.61 -10.01 -1.82
N ARG A 57 -9.71 -10.71 -2.50
CA ARG A 57 -8.30 -10.32 -2.67
C ARG A 57 -7.98 -10.02 -4.12
N ASP A 58 -7.18 -8.97 -4.32
CA ASP A 58 -6.65 -8.59 -5.63
C ASP A 58 -5.61 -9.60 -6.13
N GLU A 59 -5.51 -9.71 -7.46
CA GLU A 59 -4.58 -10.62 -8.14
C GLU A 59 -3.17 -10.02 -8.24
N PHE A 60 -3.10 -8.68 -8.38
CA PHE A 60 -1.85 -7.95 -8.41
C PHE A 60 -1.85 -6.84 -7.38
N VAL A 61 -0.64 -6.48 -6.95
CA VAL A 61 -0.36 -5.30 -6.11
C VAL A 61 0.50 -4.35 -6.92
N VAL A 62 0.16 -3.07 -6.88
CA VAL A 62 0.88 -2.01 -7.57
C VAL A 62 1.57 -1.10 -6.56
N PHE A 63 2.82 -0.77 -6.85
CA PHE A 63 3.62 0.23 -6.15
C PHE A 63 3.78 1.43 -7.08
N SER A 64 3.15 2.54 -6.72
CA SER A 64 3.19 3.79 -7.48
C SER A 64 4.01 4.82 -6.71
N SER A 65 4.84 5.59 -7.41
CA SER A 65 5.38 6.83 -6.83
C SER A 65 4.23 7.75 -6.39
N ALA A 66 4.47 8.61 -5.40
CA ALA A 66 3.56 9.70 -5.04
C ALA A 66 4.05 11.09 -5.54
N GLY A 67 5.01 11.11 -6.47
CA GLY A 67 5.60 12.35 -6.97
C GLY A 67 6.20 13.18 -5.84
N GLN A 68 5.92 14.48 -5.91
CA GLN A 68 6.29 15.54 -4.96
C GLN A 68 5.78 15.36 -3.53
N ALA A 69 4.95 14.36 -3.25
CA ALA A 69 4.57 14.02 -1.88
C ALA A 69 5.70 13.26 -1.16
N GLY A 70 6.51 12.48 -1.88
CA GLY A 70 7.68 11.79 -1.35
C GLY A 70 7.44 10.40 -0.76
N GLN A 71 6.21 9.87 -0.82
CA GLN A 71 5.82 8.51 -0.40
C GLN A 71 5.72 7.54 -1.60
N VAL A 72 5.39 6.27 -1.30
CA VAL A 72 4.91 5.29 -2.28
C VAL A 72 3.45 4.91 -1.96
N ILE A 73 2.60 4.84 -2.98
CA ILE A 73 1.21 4.42 -2.90
C ILE A 73 1.11 2.94 -3.29
N VAL A 74 0.45 2.13 -2.47
CA VAL A 74 0.21 0.71 -2.70
C VAL A 74 -1.28 0.48 -2.92
N TYR A 75 -1.66 -0.15 -4.03
CA TYR A 75 -3.05 -0.48 -4.32
C TYR A 75 -3.21 -1.83 -5.03
N GLY A 76 -4.39 -2.43 -4.93
CA GLY A 76 -4.72 -3.73 -5.55
C GLY A 76 -5.31 -3.59 -6.96
N VAL A 77 -5.13 -4.62 -7.79
CA VAL A 77 -5.75 -4.75 -9.12
C VAL A 77 -6.45 -6.12 -9.22
N PRO A 78 -7.71 -6.19 -9.68
CA PRO A 78 -8.42 -5.16 -10.46
C PRO A 78 -9.27 -4.18 -9.65
N SER A 79 -9.29 -4.25 -8.32
CA SER A 79 -10.20 -3.42 -7.53
C SER A 79 -9.83 -1.94 -7.46
N MET A 80 -8.56 -1.62 -7.73
CA MET A 80 -8.00 -0.27 -7.64
C MET A 80 -8.12 0.34 -6.24
N LYS A 81 -8.31 -0.49 -5.20
CA LYS A 81 -8.36 -0.03 -3.81
C LYS A 81 -6.96 0.29 -3.30
N ILE A 82 -6.77 1.50 -2.78
CA ILE A 82 -5.54 1.87 -2.04
C ILE A 82 -5.48 1.03 -0.77
N LEU A 83 -4.37 0.33 -0.58
CA LEU A 83 -4.12 -0.59 0.52
C LEU A 83 -3.18 0.02 1.57
N LYS A 84 -2.17 0.80 1.15
CA LYS A 84 -1.16 1.37 2.05
C LYS A 84 -0.45 2.56 1.40
N TYR A 85 -0.03 3.53 2.20
CA TYR A 85 1.04 4.47 1.86
C TYR A 85 2.33 4.04 2.56
N ILE A 86 3.49 4.23 1.96
CA ILE A 86 4.78 3.93 2.59
C ILE A 86 5.54 5.25 2.74
N GLY A 87 5.87 5.64 3.98
CA GLY A 87 6.76 6.76 4.27
C GLY A 87 8.17 6.49 3.74
N VAL A 88 8.70 7.41 2.93
CA VAL A 88 10.04 7.28 2.31
C VAL A 88 10.89 8.54 2.55
N PHE A 89 10.66 9.60 1.78
CA PHE A 89 11.46 10.83 1.83
C PHE A 89 10.80 11.95 2.63
N THR A 90 9.53 11.76 2.96
CA THR A 90 8.68 12.67 3.72
C THR A 90 8.19 11.94 4.97
N PRO A 91 8.13 12.59 6.14
CA PRO A 91 7.46 12.05 7.31
C PRO A 91 6.03 11.62 6.99
N GLU A 92 5.60 10.47 7.52
CA GLU A 92 4.25 9.93 7.38
C GLU A 92 3.67 9.74 8.80
N PRO A 93 2.95 10.74 9.33
CA PRO A 93 2.56 10.79 10.74
C PRO A 93 1.71 9.61 11.19
N TRP A 94 0.83 9.11 10.32
CA TRP A 94 0.00 7.94 10.63
C TRP A 94 0.90 6.72 10.94
N GLN A 95 1.98 6.52 10.20
CA GLN A 95 2.93 5.42 10.45
C GLN A 95 3.93 5.70 11.59
N GLY A 96 3.90 6.91 12.16
CA GLY A 96 4.99 7.44 12.98
C GLY A 96 6.31 7.64 12.25
N TYR A 97 6.36 7.43 10.93
CA TYR A 97 7.59 7.51 10.15
C TYR A 97 8.10 8.95 10.13
N GLY A 98 9.35 9.16 10.55
CA GLY A 98 9.96 10.47 10.73
C GLY A 98 9.71 11.09 12.12
N PHE A 99 8.97 10.43 13.00
CA PHE A 99 8.68 10.88 14.37
C PHE A 99 9.30 9.98 15.44
N ASP A 100 9.41 8.68 15.19
CA ASP A 100 10.16 7.73 16.02
C ASP A 100 11.67 7.75 15.71
N GLU A 101 12.51 7.35 16.66
CA GLU A 101 13.97 7.41 16.52
C GLU A 101 14.49 6.48 15.42
N GLU A 102 13.88 5.32 15.20
CA GLU A 102 14.34 4.34 14.23
C GLU A 102 14.10 4.83 12.79
N SER A 103 12.90 5.35 12.50
CA SER A 103 12.57 5.93 11.21
C SER A 103 13.25 7.28 11.00
N LYS A 104 13.38 8.14 12.02
CA LYS A 104 14.18 9.38 11.95
C LYS A 104 15.61 9.07 11.53
N LYS A 105 16.25 8.04 12.11
CA LYS A 105 17.61 7.63 11.70
C LYS A 105 17.67 7.27 10.23
N VAL A 106 16.67 6.58 9.68
CA VAL A 106 16.61 6.26 8.24
C VAL A 106 16.40 7.52 7.41
N LEU A 107 15.44 8.38 7.77
CA LEU A 107 15.15 9.63 7.09
C LEU A 107 16.39 10.56 7.06
N ARG A 108 17.13 10.63 8.18
CA ARG A 108 18.38 11.41 8.29
C ARG A 108 19.52 10.85 7.44
N GLN A 109 19.50 9.60 7.01
CA GLN A 109 20.46 9.12 6.00
C GLN A 109 20.33 9.89 4.69
N GLY A 110 19.14 10.45 4.42
CA GLY A 110 18.85 11.32 3.28
C GLY A 110 19.28 12.78 3.46
N ASN A 111 19.94 13.15 4.56
CA ASN A 111 20.44 14.52 4.74
C ASN A 111 21.55 14.82 3.72
N ILE A 112 21.47 15.96 3.06
CA ILE A 112 22.44 16.38 2.05
C ILE A 112 23.24 17.58 2.56
N ARG A 113 24.58 17.47 2.53
CA ARG A 113 25.49 18.57 2.94
C ARG A 113 25.15 19.16 4.33
N GLY A 114 24.79 18.30 5.29
CA GLY A 114 24.45 18.70 6.66
C GLY A 114 23.05 19.31 6.83
N ARG A 115 22.22 19.35 5.79
CA ARG A 115 20.85 19.84 5.85
C ARG A 115 19.85 18.71 5.98
N GLU A 116 18.85 18.92 6.83
CA GLU A 116 17.70 18.05 6.93
C GLU A 116 16.76 18.22 5.74
N ILE A 117 16.35 17.10 5.14
CA ILE A 117 15.46 17.08 3.98
C ILE A 117 14.23 16.23 4.33
N ASN A 118 13.07 16.88 4.40
CA ASN A 118 11.82 16.29 4.90
C ASN A 118 10.70 16.23 3.85
N TRP A 119 11.05 16.46 2.59
CA TRP A 119 10.16 16.25 1.45
C TRP A 119 10.96 15.53 0.35
N GLY A 120 10.27 14.98 -0.64
CA GLY A 120 10.93 14.38 -1.80
C GLY A 120 10.01 14.28 -3.00
N ASP A 121 10.59 13.97 -4.15
CA ASP A 121 9.92 13.89 -5.42
C ASP A 121 10.14 12.50 -6.04
N THR A 122 9.31 11.54 -5.60
CA THR A 122 9.42 10.13 -5.98
C THR A 122 9.07 9.91 -7.44
N HIS A 123 9.92 9.19 -8.18
CA HIS A 123 9.74 9.00 -9.62
C HIS A 123 9.54 7.54 -10.03
N HIS A 124 10.58 6.71 -10.01
CA HIS A 124 10.51 5.36 -10.59
C HIS A 124 10.68 4.27 -9.52
N PRO A 125 9.56 3.68 -9.05
CA PRO A 125 9.62 2.47 -8.25
C PRO A 125 10.09 1.31 -9.13
N ALA A 126 10.95 0.44 -8.59
CA ALA A 126 11.40 -0.77 -9.27
C ALA A 126 11.52 -1.94 -8.29
N LEU A 127 11.13 -3.12 -8.72
CA LEU A 127 11.14 -4.34 -7.93
C LEU A 127 12.46 -5.09 -8.14
N SER A 128 12.97 -5.73 -7.08
CA SER A 128 14.11 -6.63 -7.21
C SER A 128 13.78 -7.84 -8.09
N GLU A 129 14.81 -8.32 -8.78
CA GLU A 129 14.72 -9.35 -9.80
C GLU A 129 15.68 -10.51 -9.51
N LYS A 130 15.24 -11.70 -9.89
CA LYS A 130 16.08 -12.89 -10.05
C LYS A 130 15.79 -13.49 -11.42
N ASP A 131 16.83 -13.69 -12.22
CA ASP A 131 16.70 -14.17 -13.60
C ASP A 131 15.74 -13.29 -14.44
N GLY A 132 15.71 -11.98 -14.14
CA GLY A 132 14.87 -11.00 -14.82
C GLY A 132 13.42 -10.97 -14.35
N LYS A 133 13.06 -11.78 -13.34
CA LYS A 133 11.69 -11.90 -12.84
C LYS A 133 11.60 -11.30 -11.45
N TYR A 134 10.52 -10.56 -11.17
CA TYR A 134 10.32 -9.99 -9.84
C TYR A 134 10.26 -11.07 -8.77
N ASP A 135 11.02 -10.87 -7.70
CA ASP A 135 11.18 -11.83 -6.59
C ASP A 135 10.36 -11.48 -5.34
N GLY A 136 9.69 -10.32 -5.34
CA GLY A 136 8.79 -9.90 -4.27
C GLY A 136 9.47 -9.50 -2.96
N LYS A 137 10.78 -9.20 -2.97
CA LYS A 137 11.54 -8.91 -1.74
C LYS A 137 11.79 -7.44 -1.47
N TRP A 138 12.24 -6.71 -2.47
CA TRP A 138 12.70 -5.33 -2.33
C TRP A 138 12.08 -4.43 -3.37
N LEU A 139 11.80 -3.20 -2.96
CA LEU A 139 11.41 -2.11 -3.84
C LEU A 139 12.45 -1.00 -3.70
N ALA A 140 12.94 -0.48 -4.81
CA ALA A 140 13.75 0.72 -4.84
C ALA A 140 12.93 1.90 -5.39
N ILE A 141 13.18 3.10 -4.90
CA ILE A 141 12.54 4.34 -5.38
C ILE A 141 13.52 5.50 -5.27
N ASN A 142 13.62 6.33 -6.32
CA ASN A 142 14.48 7.52 -6.32
C ASN A 142 13.71 8.79 -5.92
N ASP A 143 14.47 9.80 -5.49
CA ASP A 143 14.05 11.19 -5.32
C ASP A 143 14.77 12.07 -6.34
N LYS A 144 14.00 12.75 -7.19
CA LYS A 144 14.51 13.67 -8.20
C LYS A 144 14.99 14.99 -7.64
N ALA A 145 14.25 15.56 -6.70
CA ALA A 145 14.49 16.90 -6.18
C ALA A 145 15.80 16.96 -5.39
N THR A 146 16.06 15.94 -4.58
CA THR A 146 17.31 15.76 -3.86
C THR A 146 17.85 14.36 -4.16
N PRO A 147 18.85 14.20 -5.05
CA PRO A 147 19.34 12.89 -5.51
C PRO A 147 19.58 11.88 -4.39
N ARG A 148 18.58 11.04 -4.17
CA ARG A 148 18.53 10.01 -3.13
C ARG A 148 17.83 8.79 -3.71
N ILE A 149 18.21 7.63 -3.21
CA ILE A 149 17.54 6.37 -3.51
C ILE A 149 17.19 5.67 -2.20
N ALA A 150 15.97 5.19 -2.09
CA ALA A 150 15.50 4.44 -0.94
C ALA A 150 15.30 2.96 -1.29
N ILE A 151 15.54 2.09 -0.30
CA ILE A 151 15.20 0.67 -0.35
C ILE A 151 14.07 0.41 0.64
N ILE A 152 13.05 -0.29 0.18
CA ILE A 152 11.86 -0.69 0.94
C ILE A 152 11.82 -2.22 0.97
N SER A 153 11.56 -2.78 2.13
CA SER A 153 11.30 -4.21 2.31
C SER A 153 9.84 -4.50 2.01
N LEU A 154 9.58 -5.51 1.17
CA LEU A 154 8.21 -5.96 0.87
C LEU A 154 7.71 -7.03 1.83
N ALA A 155 8.55 -7.46 2.79
CA ALA A 155 8.12 -8.32 3.88
C ALA A 155 7.31 -7.55 4.94
N ASP A 156 7.49 -6.23 5.05
CA ASP A 156 6.81 -5.38 6.04
C ASP A 156 6.32 -4.03 5.47
N PHE A 157 6.68 -3.72 4.21
CA PHE A 157 6.37 -2.46 3.54
C PHE A 157 6.99 -1.26 4.27
N GLU A 158 8.21 -1.44 4.79
CA GLU A 158 8.94 -0.44 5.54
C GLU A 158 10.18 0.05 4.80
N THR A 159 10.43 1.37 4.84
CA THR A 159 11.69 1.95 4.32
C THR A 159 12.85 1.56 5.20
N GLN A 160 13.89 1.02 4.56
CA GLN A 160 14.99 0.33 5.21
C GLN A 160 16.31 1.11 5.15
N GLN A 161 16.51 1.87 4.09
CA GLN A 161 17.70 2.67 3.85
C GLN A 161 17.36 3.82 2.91
N ILE A 162 18.01 4.96 3.11
CA ILE A 162 18.12 6.03 2.12
C ILE A 162 19.60 6.24 1.84
N ALA A 163 20.00 6.26 0.57
CA ALA A 163 21.35 6.60 0.15
C ALA A 163 21.32 7.89 -0.67
N VAL A 164 22.11 8.88 -0.26
CA VAL A 164 22.30 10.13 -1.00
C VAL A 164 23.32 9.89 -2.11
N ASN A 165 23.01 10.35 -3.32
CA ASN A 165 23.97 10.42 -4.40
C ASN A 165 24.97 11.56 -4.15
N PRO A 166 26.27 11.28 -4.01
CA PRO A 166 27.27 12.28 -3.61
C PRO A 166 27.71 13.20 -4.75
N VAL A 167 27.37 12.89 -6.01
CA VAL A 167 27.87 13.64 -7.18
C VAL A 167 26.74 14.32 -7.96
N PHE A 168 25.57 13.69 -8.08
CA PHE A 168 24.44 14.27 -8.79
C PHE A 168 23.74 15.38 -8.00
N LYS A 169 23.12 16.30 -8.74
CA LYS A 169 22.29 17.39 -8.19
C LYS A 169 20.81 17.25 -8.57
N SER A 170 20.50 16.42 -9.57
CA SER A 170 19.16 15.94 -9.90
C SER A 170 19.26 14.52 -10.47
N ALA A 171 18.39 13.59 -10.02
CA ALA A 171 18.41 12.20 -10.44
C ALA A 171 17.02 11.73 -10.89
N HIS A 172 16.87 11.35 -12.15
CA HIS A 172 15.56 10.98 -12.71
C HIS A 172 15.50 9.52 -13.11
N GLY A 173 16.24 9.10 -14.14
CA GLY A 173 16.19 7.77 -14.77
C GLY A 173 16.74 6.62 -13.96
N GLY A 174 16.22 6.42 -12.74
CA GLY A 174 16.41 5.31 -11.81
C GLY A 174 15.16 5.17 -10.95
N ALA A 175 14.88 4.07 -10.25
CA ALA A 175 15.81 3.16 -9.60
C ALA A 175 15.79 1.71 -10.15
N PHE A 176 16.20 1.49 -11.41
CA PHE A 176 16.03 0.19 -12.09
C PHE A 176 17.05 -0.87 -11.67
N PHE A 177 16.59 -2.06 -11.25
CA PHE A 177 17.48 -3.17 -10.90
C PHE A 177 18.10 -3.82 -12.14
N THR A 178 19.31 -4.34 -12.01
CA THR A 178 19.85 -5.33 -12.96
C THR A 178 19.11 -6.66 -12.83
N GLN A 179 19.21 -7.52 -13.84
CA GLN A 179 18.50 -8.81 -13.94
C GLN A 179 18.50 -9.68 -12.66
N ASN A 180 19.58 -9.66 -11.86
CA ASN A 180 19.67 -10.41 -10.60
C ASN A 180 19.85 -9.50 -9.38
N SER A 181 19.44 -8.24 -9.50
CA SER A 181 19.59 -7.18 -8.51
C SER A 181 21.02 -7.04 -7.97
N GLU A 182 22.03 -7.23 -8.82
CA GLU A 182 23.42 -7.00 -8.42
C GLU A 182 23.74 -5.51 -8.25
N TYR A 183 23.06 -4.67 -9.03
CA TYR A 183 23.14 -3.22 -9.01
C TYR A 183 21.76 -2.58 -9.23
N ILE A 184 21.64 -1.31 -8.86
CA ILE A 184 20.52 -0.43 -9.22
C ILE A 184 21.07 0.74 -10.05
N ILE A 185 20.39 1.07 -11.14
CA ILE A 185 20.72 2.14 -12.07
C ILE A 185 20.00 3.43 -11.63
N GLU A 186 20.76 4.52 -11.51
CA GLU A 186 20.24 5.87 -11.27
C GLU A 186 20.94 6.87 -12.19
N ALA A 187 20.19 7.62 -12.99
CA ALA A 187 20.74 8.56 -13.98
C ALA A 187 20.54 10.03 -13.58
N ALA A 188 21.51 10.88 -13.92
CA ALA A 188 21.43 12.32 -13.71
C ALA A 188 20.54 13.00 -14.76
N GLN A 189 19.50 13.74 -14.34
CA GLN A 189 18.66 14.43 -15.34
C GLN A 189 19.26 15.74 -15.78
N TYR A 190 19.61 16.61 -14.85
CA TYR A 190 20.19 17.90 -15.16
C TYR A 190 21.67 17.86 -14.86
N ALA A 191 22.49 18.08 -15.89
CA ALA A 191 23.93 18.10 -15.75
C ALA A 191 24.34 19.21 -14.77
N ALA A 192 25.31 18.89 -13.92
CA ALA A 192 25.90 19.78 -12.94
C ALA A 192 27.36 19.35 -12.68
N PRO A 193 28.20 20.20 -12.07
CA PRO A 193 29.49 19.76 -11.57
C PRO A 193 29.31 18.61 -10.56
N PHE A 194 30.14 17.57 -10.69
CA PHE A 194 30.14 16.45 -9.76
C PHE A 194 30.68 16.82 -8.38
N ASP A 195 31.58 17.79 -8.32
CA ASP A 195 32.05 18.36 -7.05
C ASP A 195 30.96 19.28 -6.43
N ASN A 196 31.31 19.94 -5.34
CA ASN A 196 30.41 20.88 -4.65
C ASN A 196 30.85 22.34 -4.85
N ASP A 197 31.78 22.58 -5.78
CA ASP A 197 32.31 23.91 -6.05
C ASP A 197 31.39 24.65 -7.02
N TYR A 198 31.57 25.96 -7.07
CA TYR A 198 30.93 26.80 -8.07
C TYR A 198 31.60 26.61 -9.43
N ALA A 199 30.77 26.57 -10.48
CA ALA A 199 31.20 26.68 -11.87
C ALA A 199 30.25 27.66 -12.59
N PRO A 200 30.77 28.59 -13.41
CA PRO A 200 29.94 29.48 -14.22
C PRO A 200 29.31 28.71 -15.39
N ILE A 201 28.17 29.19 -15.89
CA ILE A 201 27.42 28.49 -16.95
C ILE A 201 28.18 28.47 -18.28
N GLU A 202 29.09 29.42 -18.49
CA GLU A 202 30.00 29.48 -19.64
C GLU A 202 30.93 28.27 -19.72
N GLU A 203 31.19 27.59 -18.60
CA GLU A 203 31.99 26.37 -18.50
C GLU A 203 31.13 25.09 -18.56
N TYR A 204 29.90 25.17 -19.09
CA TYR A 204 28.98 24.02 -19.12
C TYR A 204 29.61 22.79 -19.79
N LYS A 205 30.29 22.97 -20.93
CA LYS A 205 30.89 21.85 -21.68
C LYS A 205 32.09 21.25 -20.96
N GLU A 206 32.82 22.08 -20.23
CA GLU A 206 34.09 21.75 -19.59
C GLU A 206 33.89 21.15 -18.20
N ARG A 207 32.96 21.70 -17.40
CA ARG A 207 32.80 21.37 -15.97
C ARG A 207 31.52 20.64 -15.60
N TYR A 208 30.43 20.79 -16.36
CA TYR A 208 29.17 20.12 -16.04
C TYR A 208 29.21 18.70 -16.60
N ARG A 209 28.59 17.75 -15.89
CA ARG A 209 28.54 16.35 -16.33
C ARG A 209 27.17 15.75 -16.07
N GLY A 210 26.74 14.90 -17.01
CA GLY A 210 25.72 13.90 -16.80
C GLY A 210 26.35 12.61 -16.29
N GLY A 211 25.55 11.56 -16.11
CA GLY A 211 26.08 10.26 -15.73
C GLY A 211 25.06 9.26 -15.26
N VAL A 212 25.54 8.05 -15.04
CA VAL A 212 24.75 6.95 -14.47
C VAL A 212 25.48 6.37 -13.27
N THR A 213 24.85 6.39 -12.10
CA THR A 213 25.33 5.73 -10.90
C THR A 213 24.83 4.28 -10.86
N MET A 214 25.78 3.36 -10.70
CA MET A 214 25.52 1.94 -10.46
C MET A 214 25.64 1.69 -8.95
N TRP A 215 24.50 1.63 -8.27
CA TRP A 215 24.43 1.34 -6.84
C TRP A 215 24.61 -0.15 -6.59
N LYS A 216 25.71 -0.55 -5.97
CA LYS A 216 25.91 -1.96 -5.60
C LYS A 216 24.84 -2.37 -4.59
N PHE A 217 24.07 -3.41 -4.89
CA PHE A 217 23.03 -3.91 -4.01
C PHE A 217 23.37 -5.29 -3.45
N ASP A 218 23.01 -5.51 -2.19
CA ASP A 218 23.06 -6.82 -1.54
C ASP A 218 21.65 -7.28 -1.22
N SER A 219 21.11 -8.14 -2.09
CA SER A 219 19.75 -8.65 -2.01
C SER A 219 19.49 -9.59 -0.84
N LYS A 220 20.55 -10.07 -0.15
CA LYS A 220 20.37 -10.92 1.05
C LYS A 220 19.98 -10.09 2.27
N ILE A 221 20.50 -8.87 2.38
CA ILE A 221 20.24 -7.97 3.50
C ILE A 221 19.36 -6.76 3.12
N GLY A 222 19.12 -6.56 1.82
CA GLY A 222 18.31 -5.45 1.31
C GLY A 222 18.96 -4.09 1.53
N ARG A 223 20.25 -3.96 1.20
CA ARG A 223 20.99 -2.70 1.39
C ARG A 223 21.90 -2.38 0.19
N ILE A 224 21.99 -1.09 -0.10
CA ILE A 224 22.99 -0.51 -1.00
C ILE A 224 24.34 -0.44 -0.28
N LYS A 225 25.38 -0.98 -0.92
CA LYS A 225 26.78 -0.88 -0.50
C LYS A 225 27.41 0.35 -1.16
N GLN A 226 27.18 1.54 -0.59
CA GLN A 226 27.59 2.82 -1.18
C GLN A 226 29.09 2.89 -1.54
N LYS A 227 29.97 2.26 -0.75
CA LYS A 227 31.43 2.20 -1.01
C LYS A 227 31.78 1.35 -2.24
N ASP A 228 30.95 0.35 -2.55
CA ASP A 228 31.13 -0.58 -3.66
C ASP A 228 30.39 -0.12 -4.94
N SER A 229 29.65 1.00 -4.85
CA SER A 229 29.02 1.69 -5.97
C SER A 229 30.00 2.57 -6.73
N PHE A 230 29.62 2.98 -7.94
CA PHE A 230 30.39 3.89 -8.79
C PHE A 230 29.47 4.63 -9.77
N THR A 231 29.93 5.78 -10.26
CA THR A 231 29.29 6.54 -11.34
C THR A 231 30.06 6.36 -12.64
N ILE A 232 29.34 6.16 -13.75
CA ILE A 232 29.85 6.27 -15.11
C ILE A 232 29.72 7.73 -15.51
N GLU A 233 30.84 8.42 -15.73
CA GLU A 233 30.84 9.79 -16.24
C GLU A 233 30.28 9.81 -17.66
N MET A 234 29.38 10.74 -17.95
CA MET A 234 28.83 10.98 -19.28
C MET A 234 28.93 12.47 -19.63
N PRO A 235 28.81 12.83 -20.92
CA PRO A 235 28.74 14.23 -21.33
C PRO A 235 27.61 14.97 -20.58
N PRO A 236 27.62 16.31 -20.53
CA PRO A 236 26.54 17.11 -19.94
C PRO A 236 25.26 17.11 -20.80
N TYR A 237 24.91 15.95 -21.35
CA TYR A 237 23.58 15.64 -21.85
C TYR A 237 22.68 15.36 -20.65
N MET A 238 21.37 15.53 -20.84
CA MET A 238 20.38 15.35 -19.79
C MET A 238 19.80 13.94 -19.88
N GLN A 239 20.24 13.00 -19.02
CA GLN A 239 19.78 11.61 -19.08
C GLN A 239 18.35 11.49 -18.54
N ASP A 240 17.49 10.74 -19.24
CA ASP A 240 16.06 10.72 -18.90
C ASP A 240 15.61 9.42 -18.23
N LEU A 241 15.52 8.32 -18.98
CA LEU A 241 15.15 7.01 -18.45
C LEU A 241 16.24 5.97 -18.71
N SER A 242 16.20 4.92 -17.89
CA SER A 242 17.12 3.78 -18.00
C SER A 242 16.36 2.46 -17.95
N ASP A 243 16.95 1.43 -18.55
CA ASP A 243 16.60 0.04 -18.26
C ASP A 243 17.86 -0.85 -18.33
N ALA A 244 17.87 -1.90 -17.50
CA ALA A 244 18.93 -2.88 -17.50
C ALA A 244 18.70 -3.93 -18.58
N GLY A 245 19.78 -4.37 -19.22
CA GLY A 245 19.76 -5.50 -20.13
C GLY A 245 19.37 -6.79 -19.42
N LYS A 246 18.54 -7.59 -20.11
CA LYS A 246 18.00 -8.88 -19.65
C LYS A 246 18.38 -9.96 -20.66
N GLY A 247 18.28 -11.24 -20.31
CA GLY A 247 18.53 -12.35 -21.25
C GLY A 247 19.83 -12.18 -22.04
N VAL A 248 19.71 -12.02 -23.36
CA VAL A 248 20.86 -11.88 -24.28
C VAL A 248 21.66 -10.58 -24.13
N SER A 249 21.05 -9.54 -23.55
CA SER A 249 21.70 -8.24 -23.26
C SER A 249 22.14 -8.10 -21.80
N HIS A 250 22.04 -9.15 -20.98
CA HIS A 250 22.50 -9.13 -19.60
C HIS A 250 23.97 -8.66 -19.48
N GLY A 251 24.24 -7.77 -18.52
CA GLY A 251 25.54 -7.13 -18.31
C GLY A 251 25.67 -5.75 -18.96
N TRP A 252 24.65 -5.32 -19.69
CA TRP A 252 24.55 -4.00 -20.32
C TRP A 252 23.40 -3.18 -19.71
N GLY A 253 23.48 -1.86 -19.88
CA GLY A 253 22.44 -0.91 -19.52
C GLY A 253 22.24 0.10 -20.64
N PHE A 254 21.03 0.64 -20.70
CA PHE A 254 20.57 1.56 -21.74
C PHE A 254 19.96 2.78 -21.06
N THR A 255 20.49 3.96 -21.35
CA THR A 255 19.99 5.22 -20.76
C THR A 255 19.91 6.27 -21.86
N ASN A 256 18.70 6.74 -22.19
CA ASN A 256 18.54 7.77 -23.20
C ASN A 256 18.82 9.16 -22.62
N SER A 257 18.84 10.16 -23.50
CA SER A 257 19.09 11.54 -23.12
C SER A 257 18.34 12.51 -24.03
N PHE A 258 18.15 13.72 -23.52
CA PHE A 258 17.78 14.90 -24.29
C PHE A 258 18.84 15.99 -24.06
N ASN A 259 18.71 17.12 -24.77
CA ASN A 259 19.66 18.21 -24.70
C ASN A 259 21.10 17.79 -25.07
N SER A 260 21.25 16.97 -26.10
CA SER A 260 22.56 16.71 -26.74
C SER A 260 23.20 17.99 -27.31
N GLU A 261 22.39 19.02 -27.52
CA GLU A 261 22.74 20.39 -27.85
C GLU A 261 23.61 21.06 -26.79
N MET A 262 23.51 20.62 -25.53
CA MET A 262 24.10 21.26 -24.36
C MET A 262 23.66 22.73 -24.22
N TYR A 263 22.39 23.00 -24.52
CA TYR A 263 21.79 24.33 -24.38
C TYR A 263 21.40 24.59 -22.93
N THR A 264 21.60 25.82 -22.47
CA THR A 264 21.43 26.22 -21.06
C THR A 264 20.42 27.34 -20.82
N GLY A 265 19.69 27.76 -21.86
CA GLY A 265 18.71 28.86 -21.75
C GLY A 265 19.34 30.24 -21.73
N GLY A 266 18.57 31.24 -21.28
CA GLY A 266 19.02 32.62 -21.11
C GLY A 266 17.98 33.69 -21.46
N ILE A 267 16.70 33.49 -21.09
CA ILE A 267 15.60 34.43 -21.40
C ILE A 267 15.94 35.84 -20.87
N GLU A 268 16.53 35.90 -19.69
CA GLU A 268 16.97 37.12 -19.00
C GLU A 268 18.07 37.88 -19.75
N VAL A 269 18.80 37.22 -20.65
CA VAL A 269 19.80 37.82 -21.55
C VAL A 269 19.35 37.83 -23.02
N GLY A 270 18.05 37.61 -23.27
CA GLY A 270 17.45 37.68 -24.61
C GLY A 270 17.58 36.42 -25.47
N MET A 271 17.98 35.28 -24.89
CA MET A 271 18.07 34.00 -25.57
C MET A 271 16.72 33.26 -25.55
N PRO A 272 16.45 32.34 -26.51
CA PRO A 272 15.29 31.47 -26.47
C PRO A 272 15.17 30.65 -25.16
N PRO A 273 13.95 30.27 -24.76
CA PRO A 273 13.75 29.41 -23.59
C PRO A 273 14.33 28.00 -23.80
N ASN A 274 14.49 27.25 -22.71
CA ASN A 274 15.15 25.94 -22.72
C ASN A 274 14.52 24.96 -23.71
N GLU A 275 13.20 24.84 -23.73
CA GLU A 275 12.49 23.90 -24.61
C GLU A 275 12.79 24.12 -26.09
N ALA A 276 13.02 25.36 -26.51
CA ALA A 276 13.34 25.68 -27.90
C ALA A 276 14.78 25.29 -28.26
N GLY A 277 15.74 25.56 -27.37
CA GLY A 277 17.16 25.29 -27.64
C GLY A 277 17.58 23.83 -27.40
N MET A 278 16.98 23.17 -26.41
CA MET A 278 17.24 21.75 -26.07
C MET A 278 16.53 20.75 -27.00
N SER A 279 15.75 21.26 -27.96
CA SER A 279 15.07 20.45 -28.99
C SER A 279 15.44 20.93 -30.39
N ARG A 280 16.65 21.45 -30.58
CA ARG A 280 17.11 21.95 -31.87
C ARG A 280 17.54 20.81 -32.80
N ASN A 281 18.25 19.82 -32.26
CA ASN A 281 18.75 18.68 -33.03
C ASN A 281 17.61 17.74 -33.41
N ASP A 282 17.75 17.01 -34.52
CA ASP A 282 16.77 16.00 -34.94
C ASP A 282 16.86 14.72 -34.11
N THR A 283 18.03 14.46 -33.52
CA THR A 283 18.31 13.30 -32.69
C THR A 283 19.12 13.69 -31.46
N ASP A 284 18.83 13.02 -30.35
CA ASP A 284 19.68 12.93 -29.16
C ASP A 284 20.33 11.53 -29.10
N PHE A 285 20.74 11.05 -27.91
CA PHE A 285 21.49 9.81 -27.79
C PHE A 285 20.96 8.80 -26.76
N LEU A 286 20.95 7.54 -27.18
CA LEU A 286 20.99 6.36 -26.31
C LEU A 286 22.42 6.12 -25.84
N HIS A 287 22.63 6.08 -24.53
CA HIS A 287 23.87 5.60 -23.94
C HIS A 287 23.77 4.09 -23.77
N VAL A 288 24.68 3.36 -24.41
CA VAL A 288 24.80 1.90 -24.31
C VAL A 288 26.08 1.57 -23.56
N TYR A 289 25.97 1.02 -22.35
CA TYR A 289 27.13 0.80 -21.48
C TYR A 289 27.18 -0.61 -20.88
N ASN A 290 28.39 -1.14 -20.75
CA ASN A 290 28.62 -2.46 -20.14
C ASN A 290 28.89 -2.28 -18.64
N TRP A 291 27.83 -2.18 -17.85
CA TRP A 291 27.95 -1.97 -16.40
C TRP A 291 28.75 -3.06 -15.71
N LYS A 292 28.70 -4.31 -16.21
CA LYS A 292 29.41 -5.44 -15.60
C LYS A 292 30.93 -5.31 -15.78
N LYS A 293 31.38 -4.87 -16.95
CA LYS A 293 32.78 -4.56 -17.24
C LYS A 293 33.22 -3.32 -16.46
N LEU A 294 32.39 -2.28 -16.41
CA LEU A 294 32.68 -1.05 -15.68
C LEU A 294 32.78 -1.29 -14.17
N ALA A 295 31.95 -2.16 -13.60
CA ALA A 295 32.05 -2.56 -12.20
C ALA A 295 33.42 -3.18 -11.87
N LYS A 296 33.97 -3.99 -12.78
CA LYS A 296 35.32 -4.54 -12.64
C LYS A 296 36.42 -3.50 -12.79
N LEU A 297 36.26 -2.55 -13.72
CA LEU A 297 37.20 -1.44 -13.85
C LEU A 297 37.21 -0.56 -12.60
N ALA A 298 36.05 -0.32 -12.00
CA ALA A 298 35.90 0.53 -10.82
C ALA A 298 36.56 -0.03 -9.54
N GLU A 299 36.93 -1.32 -9.51
CA GLU A 299 37.70 -1.94 -8.43
C GLU A 299 39.17 -1.43 -8.42
N ASP A 300 39.73 -1.03 -9.56
CA ASP A 300 41.10 -0.48 -9.66
C ASP A 300 41.09 1.05 -9.54
N LYS A 301 41.86 1.56 -8.57
CA LYS A 301 42.02 3.01 -8.32
C LYS A 301 42.59 3.76 -9.52
N LYS A 302 43.30 3.11 -10.45
CA LYS A 302 43.83 3.73 -11.67
C LYS A 302 42.76 4.06 -12.70
N ASN A 303 41.61 3.40 -12.62
CA ASN A 303 40.51 3.54 -13.57
C ASN A 303 39.39 4.45 -13.05
N VAL A 304 39.56 5.04 -11.86
CA VAL A 304 38.55 5.88 -11.24
C VAL A 304 39.12 7.20 -10.73
N LYS A 305 38.33 8.26 -10.87
CA LYS A 305 38.47 9.50 -10.10
C LYS A 305 37.60 9.42 -8.86
N VAL A 306 38.05 10.00 -7.74
CA VAL A 306 37.22 10.12 -6.54
C VAL A 306 36.75 11.56 -6.38
N VAL A 307 35.43 11.76 -6.28
CA VAL A 307 34.81 13.07 -6.01
C VAL A 307 33.79 12.90 -4.89
N ASN A 308 33.83 13.76 -3.87
CA ASN A 308 32.98 13.66 -2.68
C ASN A 308 32.99 12.25 -2.04
N GLY A 309 34.15 11.57 -2.07
CA GLY A 309 34.30 10.20 -1.55
C GLY A 309 33.70 9.09 -2.43
N HIS A 310 33.19 9.41 -3.62
CA HIS A 310 32.58 8.47 -4.55
C HIS A 310 33.47 8.19 -5.77
N ARG A 311 33.44 6.95 -6.25
CA ARG A 311 34.21 6.52 -7.41
C ARG A 311 33.48 6.87 -8.70
N ILE A 312 34.19 7.50 -9.61
CA ILE A 312 33.72 7.87 -10.94
C ILE A 312 34.63 7.18 -11.94
N VAL A 313 34.07 6.36 -12.82
CA VAL A 313 34.77 5.83 -14.00
C VAL A 313 34.73 6.91 -15.08
N PRO A 314 35.87 7.52 -15.44
CA PRO A 314 35.90 8.58 -16.45
C PRO A 314 35.51 8.07 -17.84
N MET A 315 34.99 8.99 -18.68
CA MET A 315 34.55 8.66 -20.05
C MET A 315 35.66 8.01 -20.89
N ASP A 316 36.89 8.53 -20.82
CA ASP A 316 38.03 8.03 -21.59
C ASP A 316 38.42 6.60 -21.17
N VAL A 317 38.33 6.26 -19.88
CA VAL A 317 38.49 4.90 -19.36
C VAL A 317 37.39 4.00 -19.90
N ALA A 318 36.12 4.41 -19.81
CA ALA A 318 35.00 3.61 -20.32
C ALA A 318 35.12 3.35 -21.84
N VAL A 319 35.49 4.35 -22.62
CA VAL A 319 35.69 4.26 -24.07
C VAL A 319 36.91 3.41 -24.43
N LYS A 320 38.06 3.62 -23.76
CA LYS A 320 39.28 2.82 -23.96
C LYS A 320 39.04 1.34 -23.74
N HIS A 321 38.16 1.02 -22.79
CA HIS A 321 37.76 -0.34 -22.49
C HIS A 321 36.48 -0.78 -23.22
N GLU A 322 36.05 -0.10 -24.29
CA GLU A 322 34.92 -0.52 -25.13
C GLU A 322 33.65 -0.82 -24.31
N ALA A 323 33.35 0.07 -23.35
CA ALA A 323 32.28 -0.11 -22.38
C ALA A 323 31.22 1.00 -22.37
N LEU A 324 31.35 2.01 -23.23
CA LEU A 324 30.39 3.11 -23.40
C LEU A 324 30.31 3.50 -24.89
N PHE A 325 29.09 3.56 -25.41
CA PHE A 325 28.77 3.88 -26.80
C PHE A 325 27.51 4.75 -26.86
N LEU A 326 27.33 5.46 -27.96
CA LEU A 326 26.11 6.23 -28.25
C LEU A 326 25.38 5.68 -29.47
N ILE A 327 24.06 5.77 -29.49
CA ILE A 327 23.22 5.55 -30.68
C ILE A 327 22.29 6.76 -30.84
N PRO A 328 22.20 7.42 -32.01
CA PRO A 328 21.25 8.50 -32.22
C PRO A 328 19.79 8.05 -32.07
N GLU A 329 18.94 8.92 -31.47
CA GLU A 329 17.51 8.68 -31.21
C GLU A 329 16.66 9.95 -31.47
N PRO A 330 15.61 9.90 -32.29
CA PRO A 330 14.70 11.03 -32.52
C PRO A 330 13.55 11.04 -31.49
N LYS A 331 13.06 12.17 -30.99
CA LYS A 331 13.71 13.48 -30.81
C LYS A 331 13.42 13.93 -29.38
N SER A 332 14.45 14.26 -28.61
CA SER A 332 14.33 14.43 -27.16
C SER A 332 13.59 13.25 -26.51
N PRO A 333 14.03 12.00 -26.76
CA PRO A 333 13.31 10.79 -26.39
C PRO A 333 13.03 10.72 -24.88
N HIS A 334 12.03 9.91 -24.50
CA HIS A 334 11.60 9.75 -23.11
C HIS A 334 11.73 8.31 -22.60
N GLY A 335 10.80 7.42 -22.95
CA GLY A 335 10.80 6.02 -22.53
C GLY A 335 11.88 5.21 -23.23
N VAL A 336 12.61 4.40 -22.46
CA VAL A 336 13.47 3.32 -22.97
C VAL A 336 13.17 2.06 -22.19
N ASP A 337 12.81 0.98 -22.88
CA ASP A 337 12.38 -0.27 -22.26
C ASP A 337 12.95 -1.49 -23.02
N VAL A 338 13.57 -2.42 -22.29
CA VAL A 338 14.20 -3.64 -22.83
C VAL A 338 13.18 -4.77 -22.86
N SER A 339 13.11 -5.48 -23.99
CA SER A 339 12.17 -6.61 -24.16
C SER A 339 12.44 -7.74 -23.17
N PRO A 340 11.44 -8.60 -22.87
CA PRO A 340 11.59 -9.69 -21.91
C PRO A 340 12.75 -10.66 -22.24
N ASP A 341 13.05 -10.87 -23.52
CA ASP A 341 14.18 -11.69 -24.00
C ASP A 341 15.51 -10.94 -24.04
N GLY A 342 15.47 -9.60 -23.93
CA GLY A 342 16.60 -8.69 -24.00
C GLY A 342 17.12 -8.40 -25.40
N GLU A 343 16.48 -8.90 -26.45
CA GLU A 343 16.95 -8.75 -27.84
C GLU A 343 16.55 -7.40 -28.46
N TYR A 344 15.54 -6.72 -27.92
CA TYR A 344 15.02 -5.46 -28.44
C TYR A 344 15.03 -4.37 -27.38
N ILE A 345 15.34 -3.14 -27.82
CA ILE A 345 15.31 -1.94 -26.99
C ILE A 345 14.34 -0.97 -27.67
N THR A 346 13.21 -0.68 -27.02
CA THR A 346 12.17 0.18 -27.57
C THR A 346 12.25 1.56 -26.94
N VAL A 347 12.33 2.59 -27.77
CA VAL A 347 12.53 3.98 -27.35
C VAL A 347 11.41 4.85 -27.90
N CYS A 348 10.80 5.64 -27.02
CA CYS A 348 9.70 6.54 -27.34
C CYS A 348 10.21 7.91 -27.78
N GLY A 349 9.79 8.37 -28.95
CA GLY A 349 10.34 9.54 -29.60
C GLY A 349 9.91 10.90 -29.04
N LYS A 350 8.95 10.96 -28.10
CA LYS A 350 8.40 12.19 -27.47
C LYS A 350 7.97 13.26 -28.47
N LEU A 351 8.91 14.07 -28.95
CA LEU A 351 8.67 15.11 -29.95
C LEU A 351 8.56 14.53 -31.37
N ASP A 352 9.09 13.32 -31.58
CA ASP A 352 8.87 12.52 -32.77
C ASP A 352 7.66 11.59 -32.58
N THR A 353 6.87 11.39 -33.64
CA THR A 353 5.64 10.57 -33.60
C THR A 353 5.89 9.06 -33.60
N HIS A 354 7.14 8.62 -33.72
CA HIS A 354 7.52 7.22 -33.78
C HIS A 354 8.02 6.67 -32.45
N ALA A 355 7.91 5.35 -32.31
CA ALA A 355 8.80 4.58 -31.45
C ALA A 355 9.90 3.91 -32.29
N SER A 356 11.13 3.96 -31.79
CA SER A 356 12.30 3.33 -32.38
C SER A 356 12.59 2.00 -31.71
N VAL A 357 12.74 0.92 -32.48
CA VAL A 357 13.07 -0.41 -31.97
C VAL A 357 14.49 -0.74 -32.41
N TYR A 358 15.43 -0.75 -31.48
CA TYR A 358 16.79 -1.22 -31.70
C TYR A 358 16.92 -2.72 -31.45
N LYS A 359 17.89 -3.36 -32.12
CA LYS A 359 18.13 -4.81 -31.99
C LYS A 359 19.50 -5.08 -31.38
N TRP A 360 19.53 -5.77 -30.25
CA TRP A 360 20.75 -6.04 -29.48
C TRP A 360 21.81 -6.80 -30.30
N SER A 361 21.43 -7.85 -31.03
CA SER A 361 22.39 -8.57 -31.89
C SER A 361 23.05 -7.69 -32.96
N LYS A 362 22.36 -6.65 -33.45
CA LYS A 362 22.92 -5.66 -34.39
C LYS A 362 23.89 -4.70 -33.70
N ILE A 363 23.49 -4.15 -32.55
CA ILE A 363 24.34 -3.31 -31.68
C ILE A 363 25.64 -4.07 -31.34
N GLN A 364 25.51 -5.30 -30.85
CA GLN A 364 26.64 -6.13 -30.48
C GLN A 364 27.57 -6.42 -31.65
N LYS A 365 27.02 -6.60 -32.87
CA LYS A 365 27.81 -6.79 -34.09
C LYS A 365 28.65 -5.54 -34.40
N LEU A 366 28.06 -4.34 -34.32
CA LEU A 366 28.77 -3.07 -34.56
C LEU A 366 29.90 -2.83 -33.55
N ILE A 367 29.63 -3.11 -32.27
CA ILE A 367 30.64 -3.02 -31.21
C ILE A 367 31.80 -4.00 -31.48
N LYS A 368 31.50 -5.27 -31.76
CA LYS A 368 32.53 -6.30 -32.02
C LYS A 368 33.36 -6.01 -33.27
N SER A 369 32.74 -5.46 -34.32
CA SER A 369 33.43 -5.10 -35.57
C SER A 369 34.09 -3.71 -35.52
N LYS A 370 33.93 -2.97 -34.42
CA LYS A 370 34.41 -1.59 -34.25
C LYS A 370 33.93 -0.65 -35.36
N LYS A 371 32.72 -0.89 -35.87
CA LYS A 371 32.12 -0.09 -36.94
C LYS A 371 31.31 1.05 -36.33
N TYR A 372 31.89 2.25 -36.37
CA TYR A 372 31.32 3.46 -35.78
C TYR A 372 31.01 4.48 -36.87
N ALA A 373 29.87 5.18 -36.75
CA ALA A 373 29.50 6.29 -37.63
C ALA A 373 30.35 7.54 -37.37
N GLY A 374 30.90 7.66 -36.16
CA GLY A 374 31.75 8.76 -35.75
C GLY A 374 32.06 8.69 -34.26
N LYS A 375 32.45 9.84 -33.71
CA LYS A 375 32.57 10.07 -32.27
C LYS A 375 31.86 11.36 -31.91
N ASP A 376 31.32 11.41 -30.70
CA ASP A 376 30.82 12.66 -30.15
C ASP A 376 31.99 13.60 -29.77
N PRO A 377 31.72 14.86 -29.39
CA PRO A 377 32.77 15.81 -28.97
C PRO A 377 33.64 15.32 -27.80
N TYR A 378 33.14 14.40 -26.97
CA TYR A 378 33.87 13.83 -25.83
C TYR A 378 34.60 12.52 -26.16
N GLY A 379 34.58 12.08 -27.44
CA GLY A 379 35.35 10.94 -27.94
C GLY A 379 34.67 9.58 -27.80
N ILE A 380 33.40 9.53 -27.38
CA ILE A 380 32.57 8.34 -27.28
C ILE A 380 32.17 7.87 -28.68
N PRO A 381 32.38 6.58 -29.03
CA PRO A 381 32.00 6.05 -30.33
C PRO A 381 30.48 6.07 -30.54
N ILE A 382 30.07 6.55 -31.70
CA ILE A 382 28.67 6.58 -32.13
C ILE A 382 28.43 5.37 -33.05
N LEU A 383 27.50 4.50 -32.68
CA LEU A 383 27.02 3.41 -33.53
C LEU A 383 26.02 3.97 -34.53
N ASP A 384 26.06 3.46 -35.77
CA ASP A 384 25.12 3.89 -36.80
C ASP A 384 23.68 3.50 -36.41
N MET A 385 22.78 4.48 -36.41
CA MET A 385 21.38 4.28 -36.02
C MET A 385 20.68 3.26 -36.94
N LYS A 386 20.82 3.40 -38.25
CA LYS A 386 20.14 2.54 -39.24
C LYS A 386 20.64 1.10 -39.16
N GLU A 387 21.93 0.90 -38.92
CA GLU A 387 22.51 -0.43 -38.73
C GLU A 387 22.20 -1.03 -37.36
N SER A 388 21.89 -0.21 -36.34
CA SER A 388 21.48 -0.67 -35.00
C SER A 388 19.98 -0.99 -34.91
N LEU A 389 19.15 -0.32 -35.72
CA LEU A 389 17.69 -0.44 -35.69
C LEU A 389 17.19 -1.80 -36.19
N HIS A 390 16.16 -2.31 -35.54
CA HIS A 390 15.20 -3.24 -36.13
C HIS A 390 14.26 -2.48 -37.08
N GLY A 391 13.73 -1.34 -36.63
CA GLY A 391 12.94 -0.40 -37.42
C GLY A 391 12.19 0.60 -36.52
N GLN A 392 11.27 1.36 -37.12
CA GLN A 392 10.45 2.36 -36.41
C GLN A 392 8.99 2.16 -36.76
N ALA A 393 8.09 2.55 -35.87
CA ALA A 393 6.65 2.55 -36.10
C ALA A 393 6.08 3.92 -35.72
N GLU A 394 5.30 4.53 -36.62
CA GLU A 394 4.56 5.76 -36.33
C GLU A 394 3.36 5.42 -35.43
N LEU A 395 3.31 6.02 -34.25
CA LEU A 395 2.34 5.68 -33.21
C LEU A 395 1.29 6.77 -33.02
N GLY A 396 1.70 8.04 -33.08
CA GLY A 396 0.85 9.20 -32.83
C GLY A 396 1.63 10.30 -32.11
N LEU A 397 0.93 11.34 -31.65
CA LEU A 397 1.57 12.50 -31.04
C LEU A 397 1.94 12.26 -29.57
N GLY A 398 3.21 12.49 -29.25
CA GLY A 398 3.75 12.38 -27.89
C GLY A 398 3.99 10.96 -27.36
N PRO A 399 4.64 10.02 -28.08
CA PRO A 399 5.00 8.73 -27.49
C PRO A 399 5.91 8.93 -26.28
N LEU A 400 5.51 8.46 -25.09
CA LEU A 400 6.30 8.64 -23.87
C LEU A 400 6.85 7.35 -23.27
N HIS A 401 6.06 6.30 -23.10
CA HIS A 401 6.48 5.17 -22.27
C HIS A 401 5.91 3.83 -22.73
N ASN A 402 6.66 2.73 -22.60
CA ASN A 402 6.23 1.40 -23.05
C ASN A 402 5.97 0.41 -21.91
N GLN A 403 5.14 -0.60 -22.17
CA GLN A 403 4.95 -1.78 -21.32
C GLN A 403 4.78 -3.03 -22.20
N TYR A 404 5.53 -4.09 -21.92
CA TYR A 404 5.44 -5.34 -22.69
C TYR A 404 4.27 -6.22 -22.23
N SER A 405 3.70 -6.95 -23.17
CA SER A 405 2.65 -7.95 -22.95
C SER A 405 3.23 -9.34 -22.67
N ASN A 406 2.39 -10.27 -22.22
CA ASN A 406 2.69 -11.70 -22.23
C ASN A 406 2.56 -12.35 -23.62
N VAL A 407 2.08 -11.61 -24.61
CA VAL A 407 1.99 -12.04 -26.01
C VAL A 407 3.27 -11.64 -26.76
N ASP A 408 3.89 -12.59 -27.46
CA ASP A 408 5.14 -12.33 -28.17
C ASP A 408 5.02 -11.20 -29.20
N GLY A 409 5.96 -10.26 -29.14
CA GLY A 409 5.99 -9.09 -30.02
C GLY A 409 4.99 -7.98 -29.66
N GLU A 410 4.08 -8.17 -28.71
CA GLU A 410 3.06 -7.18 -28.34
C GLU A 410 3.57 -6.22 -27.25
N ILE A 411 3.27 -4.93 -27.44
CA ILE A 411 3.67 -3.84 -26.54
C ILE A 411 2.60 -2.73 -26.54
N TYR A 412 2.56 -1.98 -25.44
CA TYR A 412 1.67 -0.85 -25.22
C TYR A 412 2.49 0.42 -25.04
N THR A 413 2.11 1.52 -25.69
CA THR A 413 2.80 2.82 -25.59
C THR A 413 1.82 3.95 -25.28
N SER A 414 2.20 4.85 -24.38
CA SER A 414 1.42 6.06 -24.06
C SER A 414 1.66 7.17 -25.09
N LEU A 415 0.59 7.88 -25.46
CA LEU A 415 0.61 9.05 -26.35
C LEU A 415 0.09 10.27 -25.57
N TYR A 416 1.00 11.13 -25.11
CA TYR A 416 0.70 12.26 -24.24
C TYR A 416 -0.23 13.29 -24.89
N VAL A 417 0.04 13.65 -26.14
CA VAL A 417 -0.71 14.71 -26.83
C VAL A 417 -2.05 14.17 -27.31
N ASP A 418 -2.05 12.98 -27.91
CA ASP A 418 -3.28 12.32 -28.36
C ASP A 418 -4.17 11.86 -27.19
N SER A 419 -3.64 11.81 -25.96
CA SER A 419 -4.29 11.24 -24.78
C SER A 419 -4.81 9.82 -25.05
N GLN A 420 -3.91 8.96 -25.51
CA GLN A 420 -4.21 7.60 -25.93
C GLN A 420 -3.18 6.59 -25.43
N ILE A 421 -3.60 5.33 -25.35
CA ILE A 421 -2.67 4.19 -25.37
C ILE A 421 -2.78 3.53 -26.74
N VAL A 422 -1.63 3.21 -27.33
CA VAL A 422 -1.53 2.41 -28.55
C VAL A 422 -0.99 1.02 -28.23
N LYS A 423 -1.69 0.00 -28.71
CA LYS A 423 -1.24 -1.39 -28.72
C LYS A 423 -0.64 -1.68 -30.09
N TRP A 424 0.58 -2.19 -30.15
CA TRP A 424 1.26 -2.48 -31.40
C TRP A 424 2.21 -3.67 -31.29
N ASN A 425 2.72 -4.15 -32.43
CA ASN A 425 3.69 -5.22 -32.48
C ASN A 425 5.08 -4.67 -32.84
N TYR A 426 6.04 -4.74 -31.93
CA TYR A 426 7.39 -4.18 -32.12
C TYR A 426 8.30 -5.02 -33.02
N LYS A 427 7.95 -6.29 -33.25
CA LYS A 427 8.68 -7.17 -34.18
C LYS A 427 8.22 -6.97 -35.62
N THR A 428 6.92 -6.76 -35.85
CA THR A 428 6.35 -6.52 -37.20
C THR A 428 6.14 -5.05 -37.52
N LEU A 429 6.30 -4.15 -36.54
CA LEU A 429 6.11 -2.70 -36.64
C LEU A 429 4.69 -2.31 -37.08
N LYS A 430 3.66 -2.97 -36.50
CA LYS A 430 2.25 -2.76 -36.86
C LYS A 430 1.41 -2.32 -35.66
N VAL A 431 0.65 -1.24 -35.82
CA VAL A 431 -0.39 -0.83 -34.86
C VAL A 431 -1.54 -1.84 -34.89
N LEU A 432 -2.01 -2.24 -33.72
CA LEU A 432 -3.06 -3.25 -33.53
C LEU A 432 -4.34 -2.63 -32.96
N ASP A 433 -4.22 -1.71 -32.02
CA ASP A 433 -5.36 -1.06 -31.37
C ASP A 433 -4.99 0.29 -30.74
N LYS A 434 -5.99 1.12 -30.47
CA LYS A 434 -5.86 2.38 -29.71
C LYS A 434 -7.05 2.55 -28.77
N VAL A 435 -6.82 3.14 -27.60
CA VAL A 435 -7.86 3.51 -26.64
C VAL A 435 -7.60 4.90 -26.09
N ASN A 436 -8.67 5.69 -25.94
CA ASN A 436 -8.59 7.02 -25.34
C ASN A 436 -8.46 6.92 -23.81
N VAL A 437 -7.64 7.78 -23.25
CA VAL A 437 -7.44 7.96 -21.80
C VAL A 437 -7.60 9.43 -21.44
N HIS A 438 -7.78 9.72 -20.16
CA HIS A 438 -8.30 11.01 -19.72
C HIS A 438 -7.48 11.57 -18.54
N TYR A 439 -6.59 12.54 -18.75
CA TYR A 439 -5.99 12.97 -20.03
C TYR A 439 -4.47 13.09 -19.88
N ASN A 440 -3.79 13.24 -21.01
CA ASN A 440 -2.36 13.46 -21.08
C ASN A 440 -1.58 12.41 -20.28
N VAL A 441 -1.64 11.17 -20.77
CA VAL A 441 -0.94 10.05 -20.15
C VAL A 441 0.58 10.28 -20.18
N GLY A 442 1.22 10.09 -19.03
CA GLY A 442 2.67 10.02 -18.92
C GLY A 442 3.16 8.59 -19.12
N HIS A 443 3.37 7.90 -18.00
CA HIS A 443 3.82 6.51 -17.98
C HIS A 443 2.66 5.52 -18.00
N LEU A 444 3.01 4.25 -18.20
CA LEU A 444 2.12 3.11 -18.10
C LEU A 444 2.62 2.15 -17.02
N CYS A 445 1.73 1.35 -16.45
CA CYS A 445 2.06 0.21 -15.59
C CYS A 445 1.37 -1.05 -16.12
N GLY A 446 2.15 -1.95 -16.72
CA GLY A 446 1.69 -3.28 -17.14
C GLY A 446 1.95 -4.31 -16.05
N MET A 447 1.14 -5.35 -15.97
CA MET A 447 1.32 -6.41 -14.98
C MET A 447 2.64 -7.16 -15.22
N GLU A 448 3.63 -6.91 -14.35
CA GLU A 448 5.03 -7.34 -14.50
C GLU A 448 5.67 -6.99 -15.87
N GLY A 449 5.18 -5.92 -16.51
CA GLY A 449 5.42 -5.59 -17.92
C GLY A 449 6.86 -5.21 -18.30
N LYS A 450 7.74 -4.94 -17.32
CA LYS A 450 9.17 -4.66 -17.53
C LYS A 450 10.09 -5.82 -17.16
N SER A 451 9.53 -6.94 -16.74
CA SER A 451 10.29 -8.14 -16.36
C SER A 451 10.50 -9.08 -17.55
N ALA A 452 11.27 -10.15 -17.34
CA ALA A 452 11.36 -11.29 -18.25
C ALA A 452 10.11 -12.21 -18.24
N ASP A 453 9.09 -11.87 -17.44
CA ASP A 453 7.86 -12.63 -17.23
C ASP A 453 6.61 -11.71 -17.16
N PRO A 454 6.34 -10.89 -18.20
CA PRO A 454 5.13 -10.06 -18.23
C PRO A 454 3.87 -10.92 -18.19
N GLN A 455 2.82 -10.45 -17.52
CA GLN A 455 1.58 -11.22 -17.30
C GLN A 455 0.39 -10.76 -18.16
N GLY A 456 0.42 -9.52 -18.67
CA GLY A 456 -0.70 -8.96 -19.43
C GLY A 456 -1.95 -8.76 -18.58
N LYS A 457 -3.13 -9.04 -19.16
CA LYS A 457 -4.48 -8.87 -18.58
C LYS A 457 -4.92 -7.42 -18.31
N TYR A 458 -4.07 -6.61 -17.68
CA TYR A 458 -4.33 -5.20 -17.42
C TYR A 458 -3.13 -4.31 -17.77
N VAL A 459 -3.43 -3.08 -18.18
CA VAL A 459 -2.47 -1.96 -18.21
C VAL A 459 -3.11 -0.76 -17.50
N ILE A 460 -2.30 0.01 -16.78
CA ILE A 460 -2.75 1.21 -16.07
C ILE A 460 -2.12 2.43 -16.74
N SER A 461 -2.96 3.41 -17.07
CA SER A 461 -2.57 4.72 -17.59
C SER A 461 -2.35 5.69 -16.44
N LEU A 462 -1.19 6.35 -16.36
CA LEU A 462 -0.89 7.36 -15.33
C LEU A 462 -1.09 8.76 -15.93
N ASN A 463 -2.28 9.32 -15.74
CA ASN A 463 -2.75 10.53 -16.40
C ASN A 463 -2.47 11.78 -15.57
N LYS A 464 -2.03 12.85 -16.25
CA LYS A 464 -1.53 14.07 -15.61
C LYS A 464 -2.61 15.11 -15.37
N LEU A 465 -3.60 15.15 -16.25
CA LEU A 465 -4.72 16.07 -16.18
C LEU A 465 -6.02 15.30 -15.99
N VAL A 466 -6.91 15.80 -15.13
CA VAL A 466 -8.21 15.16 -14.86
C VAL A 466 -9.39 16.02 -15.27
N ILE A 467 -9.25 17.34 -15.32
CA ILE A 467 -10.23 18.30 -15.88
C ILE A 467 -11.67 18.07 -15.39
N ASP A 468 -12.43 17.19 -16.05
CA ASP A 468 -13.85 16.90 -15.84
C ASP A 468 -14.14 15.50 -15.26
N ARG A 469 -13.11 14.68 -14.98
CA ARG A 469 -13.28 13.27 -14.58
C ARG A 469 -13.86 13.08 -13.18
N TYR A 470 -13.70 14.07 -12.30
CA TYR A 470 -14.08 13.97 -10.89
C TYR A 470 -14.86 15.20 -10.44
N GLN A 471 -15.49 15.10 -9.27
CA GLN A 471 -16.10 16.25 -8.61
C GLN A 471 -15.03 17.35 -8.42
N PRO A 472 -15.32 18.62 -8.75
CA PRO A 472 -14.39 19.72 -8.51
C PRO A 472 -14.08 19.89 -7.02
N VAL A 473 -12.79 19.85 -6.66
CA VAL A 473 -12.29 19.97 -5.28
C VAL A 473 -11.36 21.17 -5.09
N GLY A 474 -11.47 22.16 -5.97
CA GLY A 474 -10.64 23.36 -5.97
C GLY A 474 -9.60 23.37 -7.10
N PRO A 475 -8.72 24.40 -7.16
CA PRO A 475 -7.79 24.60 -8.28
C PRO A 475 -6.70 23.52 -8.40
N LEU A 476 -6.25 22.95 -7.28
CA LEU A 476 -5.30 21.83 -7.26
C LEU A 476 -6.06 20.53 -7.48
N HIS A 477 -5.97 20.00 -8.70
CA HIS A 477 -6.63 18.76 -9.07
C HIS A 477 -5.81 17.53 -8.65
N PRO A 478 -6.46 16.39 -8.37
CA PRO A 478 -5.75 15.11 -8.26
C PRO A 478 -5.23 14.67 -9.64
N GLN A 479 -4.36 13.67 -9.65
CA GLN A 479 -4.02 12.88 -10.84
C GLN A 479 -5.00 11.70 -11.00
N SER A 480 -4.86 10.92 -12.07
CA SER A 480 -5.73 9.78 -12.34
C SER A 480 -4.97 8.56 -12.83
N HIS A 481 -5.25 7.40 -12.21
CA HIS A 481 -4.82 6.11 -12.73
C HIS A 481 -6.01 5.41 -13.36
N GLN A 482 -5.92 5.14 -14.66
CA GLN A 482 -6.98 4.48 -15.40
C GLN A 482 -6.65 3.02 -15.67
N LEU A 483 -7.48 2.10 -15.19
CA LEU A 483 -7.33 0.65 -15.41
C LEU A 483 -7.94 0.26 -16.75
N ILE A 484 -7.17 -0.43 -17.58
CA ILE A 484 -7.61 -0.90 -18.90
C ILE A 484 -7.41 -2.41 -18.97
N ASP A 485 -8.48 -3.13 -19.33
CA ASP A 485 -8.46 -4.55 -19.64
C ASP A 485 -7.91 -4.76 -21.05
N ILE A 486 -6.88 -5.60 -21.14
CA ILE A 486 -6.18 -5.95 -22.38
C ILE A 486 -6.28 -7.44 -22.72
N SER A 487 -7.08 -8.21 -21.98
CA SER A 487 -7.30 -9.63 -22.22
C SER A 487 -8.19 -9.92 -23.43
N GLY A 488 -9.01 -8.93 -23.83
CA GLY A 488 -9.92 -9.02 -24.96
C GLY A 488 -9.27 -8.74 -26.31
N LYS A 489 -10.09 -8.75 -27.37
CA LYS A 489 -9.68 -8.37 -28.73
C LYS A 489 -9.35 -6.88 -28.86
N LYS A 490 -9.96 -6.06 -28.01
CA LYS A 490 -9.83 -4.61 -27.96
C LYS A 490 -9.54 -4.20 -26.53
N MET A 491 -8.78 -3.13 -26.36
CA MET A 491 -8.55 -2.52 -25.05
C MET A 491 -9.84 -1.91 -24.52
N ASP A 492 -10.15 -2.14 -23.24
CA ASP A 492 -11.40 -1.69 -22.60
C ASP A 492 -11.08 -0.94 -21.30
N LEU A 493 -11.34 0.36 -21.27
CA LEU A 493 -11.18 1.21 -20.09
C LEU A 493 -12.23 0.84 -19.04
N LEU A 494 -11.77 0.39 -17.86
CA LEU A 494 -12.63 -0.14 -16.81
C LEU A 494 -12.92 0.85 -15.68
N TYR A 495 -11.90 1.60 -15.24
CA TYR A 495 -11.98 2.35 -13.98
C TYR A 495 -11.05 3.56 -13.97
N ASP A 496 -11.50 4.64 -13.33
CA ASP A 496 -10.76 5.88 -13.11
C ASP A 496 -10.52 6.03 -11.60
N MET A 497 -9.25 5.91 -11.15
CA MET A 497 -8.87 6.08 -9.75
C MET A 497 -8.31 7.49 -9.53
N PRO A 498 -8.95 8.36 -8.72
CA PRO A 498 -8.38 9.64 -8.35
C PRO A 498 -7.19 9.42 -7.40
N ILE A 499 -6.06 10.07 -7.68
CA ILE A 499 -4.88 10.11 -6.80
C ILE A 499 -4.69 11.53 -6.27
N PRO A 500 -5.07 11.81 -5.01
CA PRO A 500 -4.93 13.14 -4.42
C PRO A 500 -3.52 13.41 -3.87
N LEU A 501 -2.65 12.41 -3.80
CA LEU A 501 -1.32 12.51 -3.17
C LEU A 501 -0.22 12.68 -4.23
N GLY A 502 0.04 13.96 -4.56
CA GLY A 502 1.06 14.35 -5.54
C GLY A 502 0.81 13.84 -6.96
N GLU A 503 1.80 13.97 -7.84
CA GLU A 503 1.74 13.49 -9.23
C GLU A 503 2.57 12.20 -9.37
N PRO A 504 1.96 11.00 -9.37
CA PRO A 504 2.71 9.80 -9.66
C PRO A 504 3.34 9.82 -11.06
N HIS A 505 4.66 9.62 -11.13
CA HIS A 505 5.41 9.55 -12.37
C HIS A 505 5.47 8.15 -12.95
N GLN A 506 5.68 7.11 -12.13
CA GLN A 506 5.71 5.71 -12.57
C GLN A 506 5.14 4.76 -11.51
N ALA A 507 4.72 3.57 -11.96
CA ALA A 507 4.30 2.48 -11.10
C ALA A 507 4.80 1.12 -11.62
N VAL A 508 4.90 0.14 -10.72
CA VAL A 508 5.23 -1.26 -11.02
C VAL A 508 4.22 -2.18 -10.37
N ALA A 509 3.80 -3.22 -11.09
CA ALA A 509 2.85 -4.22 -10.62
C ALA A 509 3.54 -5.57 -10.45
N ILE A 510 3.11 -6.32 -9.43
CA ILE A 510 3.56 -7.69 -9.15
C ILE A 510 2.36 -8.57 -8.82
N ARG A 511 2.41 -9.85 -9.18
CA ARG A 511 1.41 -10.83 -8.72
C ARG A 511 1.41 -10.88 -7.19
N ALA A 512 0.22 -10.81 -6.59
CA ALA A 512 0.07 -10.81 -5.13
C ALA A 512 0.65 -12.09 -4.49
N GLU A 513 0.63 -13.22 -5.21
CA GLU A 513 1.19 -14.50 -4.76
C GLU A 513 2.71 -14.48 -4.50
N LYS A 514 3.45 -13.53 -5.10
CA LYS A 514 4.90 -13.39 -4.92
C LYS A 514 5.27 -12.56 -3.69
N LEU A 515 4.29 -11.90 -3.08
CA LEU A 515 4.49 -11.13 -1.87
C LEU A 515 4.25 -12.04 -0.66
N HIS A 516 5.19 -12.01 0.29
CA HIS A 516 5.09 -12.79 1.52
C HIS A 516 5.28 -11.89 2.76
N PRO A 517 4.31 -11.00 3.04
CA PRO A 517 4.43 -10.09 4.16
C PRO A 517 4.37 -10.81 5.51
N HIS A 518 5.06 -10.26 6.49
CA HIS A 518 4.95 -10.66 7.88
C HIS A 518 3.56 -10.35 8.41
N VAL A 519 2.99 -11.33 9.12
CA VAL A 519 1.72 -11.17 9.84
C VAL A 519 1.94 -10.50 11.20
N ARG A 520 3.11 -10.74 11.81
CA ARG A 520 3.56 -10.19 13.10
C ARG A 520 5.09 -10.33 13.18
N TYR A 521 5.72 -9.58 14.07
CA TYR A 521 7.15 -9.66 14.30
C TYR A 521 7.52 -10.60 15.46
N PRO A 522 8.72 -11.19 15.45
CA PRO A 522 9.32 -11.74 16.66
C PRO A 522 9.35 -10.67 17.77
N MET A 523 9.08 -11.07 19.01
CA MET A 523 8.95 -10.13 20.12
C MET A 523 10.22 -9.30 20.35
N GLY A 524 10.07 -7.99 20.24
CA GLY A 524 11.12 -6.99 20.41
C GLY A 524 11.90 -6.66 19.14
N THR A 525 11.30 -6.85 17.95
CA THR A 525 11.99 -6.60 16.68
C THR A 525 12.13 -5.10 16.40
N ASN A 526 13.32 -4.68 16.00
CA ASN A 526 13.57 -3.40 15.35
C ASN A 526 13.38 -3.57 13.84
N VAL A 527 12.30 -3.02 13.28
CA VAL A 527 11.90 -3.20 11.88
C VAL A 527 12.88 -2.57 10.86
N ARG A 528 13.73 -1.63 11.28
CA ARG A 528 14.75 -1.00 10.42
C ARG A 528 16.03 -1.82 10.30
N THR A 529 16.23 -2.80 11.18
CA THR A 529 17.46 -3.62 11.21
C THR A 529 17.21 -5.12 11.16
N GLY A 530 15.97 -5.56 11.40
CA GLY A 530 15.59 -6.97 11.52
C GLY A 530 16.16 -7.68 12.77
N LYS A 531 16.79 -6.93 13.68
CA LYS A 531 17.40 -7.46 14.92
C LYS A 531 16.50 -7.18 16.11
N ILE A 532 16.78 -7.85 17.24
CA ILE A 532 16.16 -7.51 18.52
C ILE A 532 16.64 -6.13 18.96
N HIS A 533 15.67 -5.29 19.32
CA HIS A 533 15.88 -3.93 19.80
C HIS A 533 16.53 -3.95 21.20
N GLU A 534 17.47 -3.03 21.46
CA GLU A 534 18.14 -2.92 22.77
C GLU A 534 17.16 -2.61 23.91
N GLY A 535 16.17 -1.76 23.63
CA GLY A 535 15.06 -1.43 24.51
C GLY A 535 13.96 -2.49 24.65
N LYS A 536 14.15 -3.70 24.13
CA LYS A 536 13.16 -4.78 24.28
C LYS A 536 12.82 -4.97 25.76
N THR A 537 11.53 -4.89 26.05
CA THR A 537 10.99 -5.01 27.40
C THR A 537 9.83 -5.98 27.38
N LEU A 538 9.75 -6.86 28.38
CA LEU A 538 8.63 -7.76 28.59
C LEU A 538 7.83 -7.33 29.83
N ALA A 539 6.62 -7.84 29.96
CA ALA A 539 5.79 -7.61 31.14
C ALA A 539 6.55 -7.99 32.43
N GLY A 540 6.53 -7.10 33.42
CA GLY A 540 7.28 -7.20 34.68
C GLY A 540 8.73 -6.69 34.62
N GLN A 541 9.22 -6.27 33.44
CA GLN A 541 10.57 -5.72 33.26
C GLN A 541 10.57 -4.20 33.02
N GLU A 542 9.39 -3.58 33.03
CA GLU A 542 9.20 -2.14 32.84
C GLU A 542 9.89 -1.38 33.97
N ARG A 543 10.61 -0.31 33.62
CA ARG A 543 11.43 0.44 34.58
C ARG A 543 11.79 1.82 34.03
N ILE A 544 12.17 2.70 34.95
CA ILE A 544 12.68 4.04 34.64
C ILE A 544 14.10 4.11 35.20
N GLU A 545 15.07 4.36 34.33
CA GLU A 545 16.48 4.52 34.67
C GLU A 545 16.86 5.99 34.51
N ARG A 546 17.70 6.51 35.42
CA ARG A 546 18.20 7.88 35.38
C ARG A 546 19.71 7.88 35.47
N ASP A 547 20.35 8.56 34.53
CA ASP A 547 21.77 8.90 34.52
C ASP A 547 21.92 10.42 34.35
N GLY A 548 22.08 11.13 35.47
CA GLY A 548 22.06 12.59 35.48
C GLY A 548 20.74 13.17 34.95
N ASN A 549 20.82 13.93 33.86
CA ASN A 549 19.67 14.50 33.14
C ASN A 549 19.12 13.58 32.04
N LYS A 550 19.71 12.40 31.82
CA LYS A 550 19.16 11.41 30.88
C LYS A 550 18.24 10.46 31.61
N VAL A 551 17.02 10.32 31.09
CA VAL A 551 16.02 9.40 31.64
C VAL A 551 15.61 8.41 30.56
N THR A 552 15.78 7.13 30.84
CA THR A 552 15.39 6.04 29.94
C THR A 552 14.22 5.29 30.53
N VAL A 553 13.11 5.25 29.80
CA VAL A 553 11.91 4.51 30.18
C VAL A 553 11.80 3.26 29.33
N TYR A 554 11.79 2.11 29.98
CA TYR A 554 11.52 0.81 29.36
C TYR A 554 10.05 0.50 29.59
N ALA A 555 9.25 0.61 28.54
CA ALA A 555 7.81 0.49 28.58
C ALA A 555 7.31 -0.68 27.72
N THR A 556 6.15 -1.19 28.09
CA THR A 556 5.41 -2.16 27.30
C THR A 556 4.03 -1.62 26.97
N VAL A 557 3.55 -1.97 25.78
CA VAL A 557 2.18 -1.74 25.36
C VAL A 557 1.53 -3.08 25.05
N VAL A 558 0.33 -3.25 25.57
CA VAL A 558 -0.56 -4.38 25.32
C VAL A 558 -1.97 -3.81 25.47
N ARG A 559 -2.95 -4.34 24.74
CA ARG A 559 -4.31 -3.77 24.66
C ARG A 559 -4.81 -3.24 26.01
N SER A 560 -5.23 -1.98 25.96
CA SER A 560 -5.74 -1.19 27.10
C SER A 560 -4.71 -0.83 28.18
N HIS A 561 -3.42 -1.11 28.01
CA HIS A 561 -2.40 -0.85 29.03
C HIS A 561 -1.11 -0.28 28.42
N ILE A 562 -0.64 0.83 28.97
CA ILE A 562 0.72 1.34 28.79
C ILE A 562 1.40 1.28 30.15
N ASN A 563 2.48 0.52 30.25
CA ASN A 563 3.24 0.42 31.49
C ASN A 563 4.64 1.05 31.32
N PRO A 564 5.08 1.91 32.25
CA PRO A 564 4.33 2.46 33.40
C PRO A 564 3.30 3.52 32.95
N GLU A 565 2.23 3.73 33.74
CA GLU A 565 1.20 4.77 33.50
C GLU A 565 1.54 6.14 34.12
N ARG A 566 2.60 6.21 34.93
CA ARG A 566 3.01 7.43 35.63
C ARG A 566 4.52 7.57 35.56
N ILE A 567 4.99 8.60 34.88
CA ILE A 567 6.40 8.89 34.67
C ILE A 567 6.66 10.29 35.21
N THR A 568 7.60 10.43 36.15
CA THR A 568 8.02 11.74 36.64
C THR A 568 9.45 12.04 36.24
N VAL A 569 9.66 13.16 35.56
CA VAL A 569 10.96 13.67 35.13
C VAL A 569 11.15 15.11 35.57
N ASN A 570 12.38 15.60 35.51
CA ASN A 570 12.70 17.00 35.76
C ASN A 570 12.64 17.79 34.45
N LYS A 571 12.28 19.07 34.54
CA LYS A 571 12.39 20.00 33.43
C LYS A 571 13.85 20.04 32.93
N GLY A 572 14.04 19.87 31.62
CA GLY A 572 15.35 19.78 30.98
C GLY A 572 15.97 18.38 30.93
N ASP A 573 15.30 17.35 31.45
CA ASP A 573 15.73 15.97 31.23
C ASP A 573 15.61 15.60 29.74
N GLU A 574 16.59 14.86 29.23
CA GLU A 574 16.53 14.18 27.93
C GLU A 574 15.88 12.81 28.14
N VAL A 575 14.64 12.65 27.69
CA VAL A 575 13.83 11.46 27.90
C VAL A 575 13.88 10.58 26.66
N THR A 576 14.23 9.31 26.82
CA THR A 576 14.09 8.26 25.79
C THR A 576 13.13 7.21 26.29
N MET A 577 12.07 6.93 25.54
CA MET A 577 11.10 5.88 25.86
C MET A 577 11.20 4.76 24.85
N TYR A 578 11.58 3.57 25.31
CA TYR A 578 11.52 2.33 24.54
C TYR A 578 10.18 1.66 24.78
N LEU A 579 9.41 1.40 23.73
CA LEU A 579 8.08 0.79 23.83
C LEU A 579 8.05 -0.53 23.08
N THR A 580 7.68 -1.61 23.76
CA THR A 580 7.54 -2.94 23.15
C THR A 580 6.08 -3.34 23.09
N ASN A 581 5.56 -3.62 21.88
CA ASN A 581 4.23 -4.19 21.69
C ASN A 581 4.25 -5.69 22.01
N LEU A 582 3.55 -6.08 23.07
CA LEU A 582 3.46 -7.46 23.55
C LEU A 582 2.38 -8.31 22.87
N GLU A 583 1.62 -7.72 21.95
CA GLU A 583 0.55 -8.41 21.22
C GLU A 583 1.08 -9.58 20.38
N ARG A 584 0.27 -10.64 20.32
CA ARG A 584 0.53 -11.83 19.48
C ARG A 584 -0.49 -11.99 18.36
N ALA A 585 -1.67 -11.39 18.51
CA ALA A 585 -2.70 -11.41 17.48
C ALA A 585 -2.31 -10.52 16.30
N GLN A 586 -2.73 -10.94 15.11
CA GLN A 586 -2.56 -10.15 13.89
C GLN A 586 -3.40 -8.88 13.99
N ASP A 587 -2.86 -7.77 13.46
CA ASP A 587 -3.54 -6.47 13.34
C ASP A 587 -3.83 -5.75 14.67
N GLU A 588 -3.28 -6.23 15.79
CA GLU A 588 -3.33 -5.53 17.08
C GLU A 588 -2.21 -4.49 17.18
N THR A 589 -2.29 -3.48 16.32
CA THR A 589 -1.34 -2.36 16.28
C THR A 589 -1.63 -1.39 17.41
N HIS A 590 -0.56 -0.97 18.10
CA HIS A 590 -0.59 0.16 19.03
C HIS A 590 0.15 1.33 18.40
N ALA A 591 -0.06 2.51 18.95
CA ALA A 591 0.79 3.65 18.69
C ALA A 591 0.99 4.43 19.98
N PHE A 592 1.93 5.37 20.02
CA PHE A 592 2.23 6.12 21.23
C PHE A 592 2.62 7.55 20.89
N THR A 593 2.04 8.49 21.64
CA THR A 593 2.41 9.91 21.59
C THR A 593 2.41 10.53 22.98
N VAL A 594 3.20 11.58 23.16
CA VAL A 594 3.18 12.43 24.36
C VAL A 594 2.63 13.79 23.95
N SER A 595 1.59 14.25 24.64
CA SER A 595 0.96 15.54 24.36
C SER A 595 1.99 16.67 24.36
N GLN A 596 1.96 17.52 23.33
CA GLN A 596 2.81 18.72 23.19
C GLN A 596 4.32 18.50 23.01
N HIS A 597 4.79 17.26 22.79
CA HIS A 597 6.24 16.96 22.65
C HIS A 597 6.66 16.52 21.23
N ASP A 598 5.78 16.62 20.23
CA ASP A 598 6.05 16.30 18.82
C ASP A 598 6.74 14.95 18.58
N VAL A 599 6.25 13.92 19.29
CA VAL A 599 6.72 12.54 19.16
C VAL A 599 5.57 11.60 18.88
N HIS A 600 5.82 10.62 18.01
CA HIS A 600 4.85 9.61 17.62
C HIS A 600 5.58 8.34 17.19
N VAL A 601 5.04 7.17 17.51
CA VAL A 601 5.55 5.88 17.03
C VAL A 601 4.39 4.90 16.82
N SER A 602 4.35 4.25 15.65
CA SER A 602 3.52 3.05 15.42
C SER A 602 4.24 1.81 15.95
N LEU A 603 3.49 0.90 16.55
CA LEU A 603 3.97 -0.30 17.22
C LEU A 603 3.11 -1.49 16.78
N GLU A 604 3.44 -2.08 15.63
CA GLU A 604 2.81 -3.31 15.14
C GLU A 604 3.15 -4.51 16.07
N PRO A 605 2.34 -5.59 16.08
CA PRO A 605 2.54 -6.74 16.97
C PRO A 605 3.97 -7.29 16.98
N GLY A 606 4.59 -7.30 18.17
CA GLY A 606 5.97 -7.76 18.39
C GLY A 606 7.08 -6.73 18.12
N LYS A 607 6.77 -5.52 17.65
CA LYS A 607 7.74 -4.45 17.43
C LYS A 607 8.20 -3.82 18.74
N THR A 608 9.47 -3.42 18.79
CA THR A 608 9.94 -2.39 19.72
C THR A 608 10.36 -1.16 18.93
N GLY A 609 9.83 0.01 19.31
CA GLY A 609 10.22 1.31 18.78
C GLY A 609 10.56 2.28 19.91
N SER A 610 11.06 3.46 19.56
CA SER A 610 11.44 4.46 20.55
C SER A 610 11.13 5.89 20.16
N VAL A 611 10.83 6.71 21.17
CA VAL A 611 10.69 8.16 21.04
C VAL A 611 11.67 8.85 21.97
N LYS A 612 12.22 9.98 21.52
CA LYS A 612 13.17 10.78 22.29
C LYS A 612 12.79 12.26 22.21
N PHE A 613 12.80 12.93 23.35
CA PHE A 613 12.48 14.35 23.46
C PHE A 613 13.12 14.97 24.69
N THR A 614 13.20 16.30 24.73
CA THR A 614 13.57 17.04 25.94
C THR A 614 12.30 17.39 26.69
N ALA A 615 12.23 17.12 27.99
CA ALA A 615 11.12 17.55 28.84
C ALA A 615 11.28 19.04 29.21
N ASP A 616 11.19 19.94 28.23
CA ASP A 616 11.47 21.37 28.37
C ASP A 616 10.27 22.19 28.90
N LEU A 617 9.08 21.59 28.93
CA LEU A 617 7.86 22.20 29.47
C LEU A 617 7.56 21.66 30.88
N GLU A 618 7.43 22.53 31.87
CA GLU A 618 6.91 22.16 33.20
C GLU A 618 5.41 21.86 33.09
N GLY A 619 4.93 20.74 33.67
CA GLY A 619 3.51 20.42 33.65
C GLY A 619 3.20 18.94 33.78
N VAL A 620 1.95 18.59 33.51
CA VAL A 620 1.47 17.21 33.42
C VAL A 620 0.92 16.99 32.02
N PHE A 621 1.54 16.07 31.29
CA PHE A 621 1.27 15.80 29.88
C PHE A 621 0.76 14.36 29.75
N PRO A 622 -0.47 14.15 29.30
CA PRO A 622 -0.94 12.81 28.98
C PRO A 622 -0.15 12.24 27.81
N TYR A 623 0.18 10.96 27.89
CA TYR A 623 0.50 10.13 26.73
C TYR A 623 -0.55 9.05 26.59
N TYR A 624 -0.79 8.59 25.37
CA TYR A 624 -1.87 7.65 25.09
C TYR A 624 -1.62 6.87 23.80
N CYS A 625 -2.40 5.81 23.62
CA CYS A 625 -2.43 5.06 22.37
C CYS A 625 -3.29 5.79 21.33
N THR A 626 -2.67 6.30 20.26
CA THR A 626 -3.40 6.98 19.19
C THR A 626 -4.17 6.02 18.28
N GLU A 627 -3.92 4.72 18.44
CA GLU A 627 -4.55 3.65 17.67
C GLU A 627 -5.74 3.04 18.39
N PHE A 628 -6.79 2.72 17.63
CA PHE A 628 -7.97 2.06 18.18
C PHE A 628 -7.70 0.56 18.34
N CYS A 629 -6.99 0.21 19.40
CA CYS A 629 -6.47 -1.13 19.66
C CYS A 629 -7.39 -2.03 20.51
N SER A 630 -8.43 -1.48 21.14
CA SER A 630 -9.40 -2.26 21.93
C SER A 630 -10.63 -1.43 22.26
N ALA A 631 -11.69 -2.05 22.80
CA ALA A 631 -12.84 -1.32 23.35
C ALA A 631 -12.46 -0.28 24.41
N LEU A 632 -11.32 -0.46 25.09
CA LEU A 632 -10.78 0.47 26.08
C LEU A 632 -9.56 1.25 25.55
N HIS A 633 -9.55 1.57 24.25
CA HIS A 633 -8.46 2.35 23.68
C HIS A 633 -8.34 3.73 24.35
N LEU A 634 -9.45 4.32 24.79
CA LEU A 634 -9.48 5.63 25.45
C LEU A 634 -8.80 5.60 26.82
N GLU A 635 -8.97 4.52 27.57
CA GLU A 635 -8.35 4.30 28.88
C GLU A 635 -6.87 3.91 28.78
N MET A 636 -6.38 3.56 27.58
CA MET A 636 -4.98 3.21 27.32
C MET A 636 -4.09 4.46 27.29
N MET A 637 -3.84 5.01 28.47
CA MET A 637 -3.12 6.27 28.66
C MET A 637 -2.17 6.21 29.87
N GLY A 638 -1.40 7.28 30.04
CA GLY A 638 -0.64 7.57 31.24
C GLY A 638 -0.21 9.04 31.29
N TYR A 639 0.54 9.41 32.33
CA TYR A 639 0.96 10.79 32.56
C TYR A 639 2.48 10.91 32.62
N LEU A 640 3.02 11.82 31.81
CA LEU A 640 4.33 12.40 31.98
C LEU A 640 4.21 13.64 32.86
N MET A 641 4.77 13.59 34.06
CA MET A 641 4.82 14.71 34.99
C MET A 641 6.23 15.32 34.97
N VAL A 642 6.35 16.54 34.46
CA VAL A 642 7.60 17.28 34.36
C VAL A 642 7.64 18.33 35.46
N LYS A 643 8.51 18.12 36.46
CA LYS A 643 8.68 19.05 37.58
C LYS A 643 9.90 19.95 37.36
N ASP A 644 9.79 21.22 37.71
CA ASP A 644 10.94 22.10 37.84
C ASP A 644 11.64 21.79 39.19
N PRO A 645 12.88 21.28 39.19
CA PRO A 645 13.58 20.95 40.43
C PRO A 645 13.87 22.17 41.31
N ASN A 646 13.79 23.39 40.76
CA ASN A 646 14.03 24.63 41.49
C ASN A 646 12.76 25.20 42.13
N LYS A 647 11.60 24.58 41.90
CA LYS A 647 10.29 25.05 42.38
C LYS A 647 9.75 24.12 43.47
N LYS A 648 9.09 24.72 44.46
CA LYS A 648 8.34 23.98 45.49
C LYS A 648 6.87 23.94 45.13
N TYR A 649 6.27 22.75 45.12
CA TYR A 649 4.85 22.55 44.85
C TYR A 649 4.07 22.45 46.16
N THR A 650 3.05 23.28 46.32
CA THR A 650 2.12 23.20 47.46
C THR A 650 1.00 22.21 47.15
N SER A 651 0.69 21.31 48.09
CA SER A 651 -0.40 20.35 47.95
C SER A 651 -1.76 21.07 47.94
N ALA A 652 -2.52 20.93 46.86
CA ALA A 652 -3.87 21.48 46.72
C ALA A 652 -4.96 20.59 47.34
N GLN A 653 -4.69 19.91 48.45
CA GLN A 653 -5.68 19.10 49.18
C GLN A 653 -6.76 19.98 49.84
N LYS A 654 -7.70 20.52 49.05
CA LYS A 654 -8.90 21.19 49.58
C LYS A 654 -10.09 21.07 48.62
N LEU A 655 -10.56 19.85 48.42
CA LEU A 655 -11.96 19.56 48.06
C LEU A 655 -12.26 18.13 48.55
N LYS A 656 -13.07 17.98 49.61
CA LYS A 656 -13.62 16.68 49.97
C LYS A 656 -14.70 16.37 48.93
N MET A 657 -14.38 15.55 47.94
CA MET A 657 -15.40 14.98 47.05
C MET A 657 -16.37 14.15 47.91
N GLN A 658 -17.67 14.22 47.63
CA GLN A 658 -18.63 13.27 48.22
C GLN A 658 -18.23 11.86 47.75
N THR A 659 -17.79 11.02 48.69
CA THR A 659 -17.51 9.61 48.46
C THR A 659 -18.78 8.80 48.68
N MET A 660 -18.94 7.70 47.95
CA MET A 660 -20.01 6.75 48.22
C MET A 660 -19.95 6.29 49.68
N SER A 661 -21.11 6.13 50.30
CA SER A 661 -21.21 5.50 51.62
C SER A 661 -20.77 4.04 51.54
N LYS A 662 -20.43 3.45 52.70
CA LYS A 662 -20.03 2.05 52.78
C LYS A 662 -21.09 1.11 52.17
N ASP A 663 -22.37 1.39 52.39
CA ASP A 663 -23.46 0.54 51.91
C ASP A 663 -23.61 0.64 50.38
N GLU A 664 -23.44 1.84 49.82
CA GLU A 664 -23.41 2.05 48.36
C GLU A 664 -22.21 1.34 47.71
N LEU A 665 -21.03 1.38 48.32
CA LEU A 665 -19.85 0.65 47.82
C LEU A 665 -20.06 -0.88 47.85
N ILE A 666 -20.67 -1.40 48.91
CA ILE A 666 -20.99 -2.83 48.99
C ILE A 666 -22.03 -3.22 47.92
N ALA A 667 -23.04 -2.38 47.68
CA ALA A 667 -24.04 -2.60 46.65
C ALA A 667 -23.41 -2.60 45.24
N GLU A 668 -22.54 -1.64 44.94
CA GLU A 668 -21.85 -1.58 43.65
C GLU A 668 -20.90 -2.78 43.46
N TYR A 669 -20.14 -3.18 44.50
CA TYR A 669 -19.31 -4.40 44.44
C TYR A 669 -20.12 -5.64 44.05
N LYS A 670 -21.26 -5.88 44.71
CA LYS A 670 -22.13 -7.03 44.41
C LYS A 670 -22.68 -6.99 42.99
N LYS A 671 -23.03 -5.79 42.51
CA LYS A 671 -23.48 -5.58 41.14
C LYS A 671 -22.36 -5.87 40.14
N THR A 672 -21.14 -5.39 40.36
CA THR A 672 -19.99 -5.68 39.49
C THR A 672 -19.69 -7.19 39.44
N VAL A 673 -19.72 -7.89 40.58
CA VAL A 673 -19.54 -9.36 40.62
C VAL A 673 -20.62 -10.06 39.79
N ALA A 674 -21.89 -9.68 39.93
CA ALA A 674 -22.98 -10.27 39.15
C ALA A 674 -22.82 -10.05 37.64
N VAL A 675 -22.31 -8.88 37.22
CA VAL A 675 -21.98 -8.60 35.83
C VAL A 675 -20.82 -9.47 35.33
N ASN A 676 -19.79 -9.68 36.17
CA ASN A 676 -18.68 -10.57 35.86
C ASN A 676 -19.15 -12.01 35.65
N ASP A 677 -19.98 -12.53 36.56
CA ASP A 677 -20.54 -13.89 36.46
C ASP A 677 -21.35 -14.08 35.17
N ALA A 678 -22.17 -13.08 34.80
CA ALA A 678 -22.93 -13.10 33.55
C ALA A 678 -22.02 -13.07 32.31
N THR A 679 -20.95 -12.29 32.34
CA THR A 679 -19.99 -12.18 31.24
C THR A 679 -19.19 -13.48 31.07
N ASP A 680 -18.77 -14.11 32.17
CA ASP A 680 -18.07 -15.39 32.15
C ASP A 680 -18.93 -16.50 31.51
N ALA A 681 -20.23 -16.54 31.82
CA ALA A 681 -21.14 -17.50 31.21
C ALA A 681 -21.18 -17.39 29.67
N VAL A 682 -21.08 -16.17 29.13
CA VAL A 682 -20.96 -15.95 27.68
C VAL A 682 -19.62 -16.44 27.15
N ILE A 683 -18.51 -16.16 27.85
CA ILE A 683 -17.18 -16.66 27.45
C ILE A 683 -17.16 -18.19 27.41
N GLN A 684 -17.72 -18.85 28.43
CA GLN A 684 -17.75 -20.31 28.48
C GLN A 684 -18.59 -20.92 27.34
N SER A 685 -19.64 -20.22 26.88
CA SER A 685 -20.42 -20.68 25.72
C SER A 685 -19.60 -20.62 24.43
N VAL A 686 -18.80 -19.57 24.23
CA VAL A 686 -17.89 -19.43 23.09
C VAL A 686 -16.75 -20.45 23.15
N VAL A 687 -16.16 -20.69 24.33
CA VAL A 687 -15.13 -21.71 24.53
C VAL A 687 -15.67 -23.10 24.22
N LYS A 688 -16.88 -23.41 24.68
CA LYS A 688 -17.55 -24.68 24.37
C LYS A 688 -17.74 -24.83 22.85
N PHE A 689 -18.24 -23.80 22.18
CA PHE A 689 -18.41 -23.78 20.73
C PHE A 689 -17.11 -24.11 19.97
N LEU A 690 -16.02 -23.41 20.32
CA LEU A 690 -14.72 -23.57 19.67
C LEU A 690 -14.20 -25.00 19.85
N LYS A 691 -14.30 -25.57 21.06
CA LYS A 691 -13.87 -26.93 21.36
C LYS A 691 -14.68 -27.98 20.61
N ASP A 692 -16.01 -27.85 20.63
CA ASP A 692 -16.92 -28.80 19.97
C ASP A 692 -16.66 -28.85 18.45
N ASN A 693 -16.24 -27.73 17.86
CA ASN A 693 -15.93 -27.58 16.44
C ASN A 693 -14.43 -27.73 16.09
N LYS A 694 -13.60 -28.25 17.01
CA LYS A 694 -12.19 -28.60 16.76
C LYS A 694 -11.34 -27.44 16.21
N PHE A 695 -11.43 -26.28 16.87
CA PHE A 695 -10.72 -25.06 16.49
C PHE A 695 -9.20 -25.26 16.28
N ASP A 696 -8.59 -26.22 16.99
CA ASP A 696 -7.17 -26.55 16.96
C ASP A 696 -6.68 -27.01 15.57
N LYS A 697 -7.60 -27.44 14.70
CA LYS A 697 -7.29 -27.82 13.31
C LYS A 697 -7.06 -26.62 12.39
N HIS A 698 -7.44 -25.41 12.80
CA HIS A 698 -7.34 -24.20 12.00
C HIS A 698 -6.32 -23.26 12.64
N LYS A 699 -5.12 -23.20 12.09
CA LYS A 699 -3.98 -22.51 12.72
C LYS A 699 -4.29 -21.06 13.16
N VAL A 700 -4.95 -20.28 12.31
CA VAL A 700 -5.31 -18.89 12.62
C VAL A 700 -6.27 -18.82 13.81
N VAL A 701 -7.27 -19.70 13.83
CA VAL A 701 -8.24 -19.80 14.94
C VAL A 701 -7.54 -20.25 16.22
N ALA A 702 -6.66 -21.25 16.16
CA ALA A 702 -5.90 -21.75 17.31
C ALA A 702 -5.00 -20.67 17.93
N ASP A 703 -4.35 -19.85 17.10
CA ASP A 703 -3.53 -18.73 17.55
C ASP A 703 -4.43 -17.68 18.27
N LEU A 704 -5.63 -17.37 17.76
CA LEU A 704 -6.59 -16.47 18.43
C LEU A 704 -7.12 -17.03 19.76
N VAL A 705 -7.46 -18.33 19.81
CA VAL A 705 -7.94 -18.97 21.05
C VAL A 705 -6.85 -18.99 22.13
N THR A 706 -5.60 -19.20 21.73
CA THR A 706 -4.46 -19.11 22.66
C THR A 706 -4.38 -17.72 23.27
N ASP A 707 -4.54 -16.68 22.47
CA ASP A 707 -4.56 -15.29 22.94
C ASP A 707 -5.73 -15.00 23.90
N ALA A 708 -6.93 -15.51 23.58
CA ALA A 708 -8.09 -15.40 24.47
C ALA A 708 -7.83 -16.07 25.84
N PHE A 709 -7.24 -17.27 25.85
CA PHE A 709 -6.89 -17.94 27.11
C PHE A 709 -5.80 -17.22 27.89
N ASP A 710 -4.82 -16.61 27.23
CA ASP A 710 -3.78 -15.83 27.89
C ASP A 710 -4.40 -14.62 28.65
N GLN A 711 -5.49 -14.03 28.17
CA GLN A 711 -6.26 -13.02 28.92
C GLN A 711 -7.05 -13.64 30.07
N TYR A 712 -7.82 -14.69 29.79
CA TYR A 712 -8.70 -15.33 30.77
C TYR A 712 -7.93 -15.85 32.00
N ASN A 713 -6.75 -16.44 31.77
CA ASN A 713 -5.93 -17.04 32.83
C ASN A 713 -5.37 -16.00 33.84
N GLN A 714 -5.51 -14.70 33.58
CA GLN A 714 -5.13 -13.64 34.51
C GLN A 714 -6.22 -13.32 35.55
N ILE A 715 -7.47 -13.75 35.33
CA ILE A 715 -8.62 -13.45 36.20
C ILE A 715 -8.43 -13.94 37.64
N PRO A 716 -7.98 -15.18 37.92
CA PRO A 716 -7.87 -15.66 39.31
C PRO A 716 -6.96 -14.81 40.19
N ALA A 717 -5.89 -14.25 39.62
CA ALA A 717 -4.98 -13.38 40.34
C ALA A 717 -5.63 -12.04 40.74
N GLN A 718 -6.48 -11.48 39.87
CA GLN A 718 -7.22 -10.25 40.19
C GLN A 718 -8.36 -10.53 41.17
N LYS A 719 -9.04 -11.68 41.04
CA LYS A 719 -10.08 -12.10 41.99
C LYS A 719 -9.56 -12.24 43.41
N LYS A 720 -8.38 -12.82 43.57
CA LYS A 720 -7.70 -12.87 44.87
C LYS A 720 -7.47 -11.47 45.46
N LYS A 721 -7.04 -10.50 44.65
CA LYS A 721 -6.83 -9.11 45.11
C LYS A 721 -8.15 -8.42 45.46
N ALA A 722 -9.22 -8.64 44.68
CA ALA A 722 -10.56 -8.14 44.98
C ALA A 722 -11.06 -8.67 46.33
N ASP A 723 -10.99 -9.99 46.54
CA ASP A 723 -11.43 -10.64 47.77
C ASP A 723 -10.61 -10.20 48.99
N GLU A 724 -9.29 -10.02 48.84
CA GLU A 724 -8.42 -9.49 49.90
C GLU A 724 -8.74 -8.02 50.25
N ALA A 725 -9.00 -7.17 49.26
CA ALA A 725 -9.39 -5.78 49.48
C ALA A 725 -10.76 -5.70 50.19
N TYR A 726 -11.72 -6.50 49.73
CA TYR A 726 -13.04 -6.60 50.34
C TYR A 726 -12.97 -7.04 51.81
N LYS A 727 -12.18 -8.09 52.12
CA LYS A 727 -11.95 -8.56 53.50
C LYS A 727 -11.32 -7.50 54.40
N LYS A 728 -10.51 -6.59 53.85
CA LYS A 728 -9.88 -5.47 54.57
C LYS A 728 -10.80 -4.25 54.72
N GLY A 729 -12.00 -4.28 54.14
CA GLY A 729 -12.95 -3.16 54.15
C GLY A 729 -12.62 -2.04 53.16
N ASP A 730 -11.71 -2.27 52.21
CA ASP A 730 -11.34 -1.34 51.15
C ASP A 730 -12.20 -1.63 49.90
N TYR A 731 -13.49 -1.26 49.99
CA TYR A 731 -14.49 -1.61 48.98
C TYR A 731 -14.25 -0.92 47.64
N GLU A 732 -13.74 0.32 47.62
CA GLU A 732 -13.36 1.00 46.38
C GLU A 732 -12.29 0.19 45.64
N LYS A 733 -11.24 -0.23 46.34
CA LYS A 733 -10.20 -1.08 45.75
C LYS A 733 -10.72 -2.44 45.32
N ALA A 734 -11.66 -3.02 46.07
CA ALA A 734 -12.30 -4.28 45.67
C ALA A 734 -13.10 -4.12 44.37
N ILE A 735 -13.88 -3.05 44.23
CA ILE A 735 -14.63 -2.70 43.01
C ILE A 735 -13.65 -2.49 41.83
N LEU A 736 -12.53 -1.80 42.04
CA LEU A 736 -11.52 -1.60 41.00
C LEU A 736 -10.95 -2.94 40.47
N PHE A 737 -10.67 -3.90 41.36
CA PHE A 737 -10.21 -5.23 40.92
C PHE A 737 -11.31 -6.06 40.27
N GLU A 738 -12.57 -5.96 40.69
CA GLU A 738 -13.69 -6.60 39.99
C GLU A 738 -13.92 -6.00 38.60
N ASN A 739 -13.77 -4.69 38.44
CA ASN A 739 -13.80 -4.06 37.12
C ASN A 739 -12.61 -4.51 36.28
N MET A 740 -11.42 -4.71 36.85
CA MET A 740 -10.29 -5.29 36.12
C MET A 740 -10.59 -6.72 35.62
N ILE A 741 -11.31 -7.53 36.41
CA ILE A 741 -11.78 -8.85 35.96
C ILE A 741 -12.74 -8.71 34.79
N TRP A 742 -13.71 -7.79 34.88
CA TRP A 742 -14.62 -7.49 33.79
C TRP A 742 -13.86 -7.13 32.51
N GLN A 743 -12.81 -6.31 32.61
CA GLN A 743 -11.99 -5.95 31.44
C GLN A 743 -11.26 -7.15 30.82
N LEU A 744 -10.69 -8.04 31.65
CA LEU A 744 -10.07 -9.28 31.15
C LEU A 744 -11.11 -10.18 30.46
N MET A 745 -12.34 -10.23 30.98
CA MET A 745 -13.45 -10.95 30.37
C MET A 745 -13.87 -10.36 29.02
N VAL A 746 -14.01 -9.03 28.92
CA VAL A 746 -14.34 -8.35 27.65
C VAL A 746 -13.26 -8.62 26.59
N LYS A 747 -11.98 -8.51 26.96
CA LYS A 747 -10.85 -8.83 26.05
C LYS A 747 -10.87 -10.30 25.61
N THR A 748 -11.15 -11.21 26.53
CA THR A 748 -11.27 -12.65 26.23
C THR A 748 -12.43 -12.90 25.27
N ALA A 749 -13.58 -12.27 25.51
CA ALA A 749 -14.79 -12.43 24.71
C ALA A 749 -14.59 -11.90 23.28
N ASP A 750 -13.97 -10.74 23.12
CA ASP A 750 -13.70 -10.14 21.80
C ASP A 750 -12.86 -11.07 20.90
N VAL A 751 -11.71 -11.54 21.41
CA VAL A 751 -10.85 -12.48 20.68
C VAL A 751 -11.55 -13.82 20.47
N GLY A 752 -12.29 -14.30 21.47
CA GLY A 752 -13.07 -15.52 21.38
C GLY A 752 -14.14 -15.46 20.29
N ILE A 753 -14.83 -14.32 20.14
CA ILE A 753 -15.84 -14.10 19.09
C ILE A 753 -15.16 -14.04 17.72
N ARG A 754 -14.03 -13.34 17.58
CA ARG A 754 -13.26 -13.33 16.31
C ARG A 754 -12.79 -14.73 15.91
N ALA A 755 -12.34 -15.52 16.88
CA ALA A 755 -11.97 -16.92 16.65
C ALA A 755 -13.19 -17.74 16.21
N LYS A 756 -14.35 -17.54 16.85
CA LYS A 756 -15.61 -18.18 16.45
C LYS A 756 -15.98 -17.80 15.01
N ASP A 757 -16.00 -16.51 14.67
CA ASP A 757 -16.37 -16.03 13.34
C ASP A 757 -15.41 -16.54 12.25
N ALA A 758 -14.10 -16.54 12.54
CA ALA A 758 -13.11 -17.11 11.65
C ALA A 758 -13.32 -18.61 11.43
N LEU A 759 -13.67 -19.36 12.49
CA LEU A 759 -13.95 -20.79 12.40
C LEU A 759 -15.24 -21.07 11.62
N VAL A 760 -16.31 -20.31 11.87
CA VAL A 760 -17.60 -20.45 11.17
C VAL A 760 -17.41 -20.29 9.67
N ARG A 761 -16.60 -19.32 9.22
CA ARG A 761 -16.27 -19.13 7.80
C ARG A 761 -15.56 -20.32 7.17
N GLU A 762 -14.83 -21.10 7.94
CA GLU A 762 -14.10 -22.28 7.46
C GLU A 762 -14.97 -23.54 7.42
N ILE A 763 -15.99 -23.66 8.28
CA ILE A 763 -16.74 -24.91 8.49
C ILE A 763 -18.21 -24.88 8.03
N ALA A 764 -18.78 -23.71 7.76
CA ALA A 764 -20.18 -23.60 7.31
C ALA A 764 -20.40 -24.24 5.93
N THR A 765 -21.61 -24.77 5.71
CA THR A 765 -21.97 -25.36 4.40
C THR A 765 -21.97 -24.29 3.32
N LYS A 766 -21.64 -24.67 2.07
CA LYS A 766 -21.69 -23.72 0.96
C LYS A 766 -23.13 -23.31 0.68
N GLN A 767 -23.38 -22.01 0.62
CA GLN A 767 -24.69 -21.46 0.25
C GLN A 767 -25.12 -21.90 -1.15
N SER A 768 -26.43 -22.14 -1.32
CA SER A 768 -27.04 -22.22 -2.65
C SER A 768 -27.05 -20.85 -3.33
N ALA A 769 -27.25 -20.82 -4.65
CA ALA A 769 -27.36 -19.55 -5.37
C ALA A 769 -28.50 -18.65 -4.85
N ALA A 770 -29.58 -19.24 -4.33
CA ALA A 770 -30.71 -18.51 -3.74
C ALA A 770 -30.37 -17.98 -2.34
N ALA A 771 -29.73 -18.79 -1.49
CA ALA A 771 -29.26 -18.34 -0.18
C ALA A 771 -28.22 -17.21 -0.29
N ALA A 772 -27.32 -17.27 -1.27
CA ALA A 772 -26.34 -16.20 -1.53
C ALA A 772 -27.00 -14.92 -2.06
N ARG A 773 -28.11 -15.00 -2.82
CA ARG A 773 -28.92 -13.82 -3.18
C ARG A 773 -29.66 -13.27 -1.96
N GLY A 774 -30.20 -14.15 -1.12
CA GLY A 774 -30.88 -13.78 0.11
C GLY A 774 -29.99 -13.07 1.12
N GLU A 775 -28.75 -13.53 1.30
CA GLU A 775 -27.76 -12.87 2.16
C GLU A 775 -27.46 -11.46 1.67
N ARG A 776 -27.33 -11.27 0.35
CA ARG A 776 -27.15 -9.94 -0.25
C ARG A 776 -28.37 -9.06 -0.03
N ALA A 777 -29.58 -9.54 -0.33
CA ALA A 777 -30.81 -8.79 -0.12
C ALA A 777 -31.02 -8.41 1.37
N PHE A 778 -30.67 -9.31 2.29
CA PHE A 778 -30.68 -9.06 3.73
C PHE A 778 -29.70 -7.95 4.14
N ALA A 779 -28.50 -7.90 3.54
CA ALA A 779 -27.50 -6.88 3.82
C ALA A 779 -27.82 -5.54 3.16
N GLU A 780 -28.16 -5.54 1.87
CA GLU A 780 -28.41 -4.34 1.05
C GLU A 780 -29.70 -3.63 1.45
N GLY A 781 -30.74 -4.39 1.80
CA GLY A 781 -31.98 -3.83 2.31
C GLY A 781 -31.96 -3.53 3.82
N GLY A 782 -30.77 -3.44 4.42
CA GLY A 782 -30.56 -2.86 5.75
C GLY A 782 -30.99 -3.71 6.94
N CYS A 783 -31.34 -4.99 6.73
CA CYS A 783 -31.70 -5.89 7.83
C CYS A 783 -30.50 -6.12 8.77
N ASN A 784 -29.28 -6.17 8.23
CA ASN A 784 -28.03 -6.32 9.00
C ASN A 784 -27.70 -5.11 9.90
N GLY A 785 -28.35 -3.96 9.71
CA GLY A 785 -28.20 -2.80 10.59
C GLY A 785 -28.87 -3.00 11.97
N CYS A 786 -29.88 -3.88 12.04
CA CYS A 786 -30.58 -4.22 13.27
C CYS A 786 -30.36 -5.66 13.72
N HIS A 787 -30.16 -6.59 12.79
CA HIS A 787 -30.06 -8.03 13.07
C HIS A 787 -28.65 -8.55 12.78
N VAL A 788 -28.10 -9.33 13.72
CA VAL A 788 -26.85 -10.07 13.54
C VAL A 788 -27.18 -11.55 13.71
N ILE A 789 -26.81 -12.39 12.74
CA ILE A 789 -27.08 -13.83 12.81
C ILE A 789 -26.26 -14.44 13.96
N GLY A 790 -26.93 -15.19 14.84
CA GLY A 790 -26.34 -15.82 16.03
C GLY A 790 -26.19 -14.91 17.24
N LYS A 791 -26.65 -13.66 17.15
CA LYS A 791 -26.46 -12.67 18.23
C LYS A 791 -27.58 -11.65 18.30
N VAL A 792 -28.05 -11.39 19.52
CA VAL A 792 -28.94 -10.26 19.79
C VAL A 792 -28.17 -8.94 19.62
N SER A 793 -28.71 -8.03 18.79
CA SER A 793 -28.13 -6.71 18.49
C SER A 793 -29.16 -5.62 18.84
N SER A 794 -29.28 -4.56 18.03
CA SER A 794 -30.39 -3.59 18.12
C SER A 794 -31.76 -4.24 17.89
N GLY A 795 -31.81 -5.39 17.21
CA GLY A 795 -32.97 -6.27 17.05
C GLY A 795 -32.67 -7.73 17.43
N PRO A 796 -33.70 -8.60 17.39
CA PRO A 796 -33.58 -10.00 17.80
C PRO A 796 -32.67 -10.81 16.87
N ASP A 797 -32.04 -11.85 17.41
CA ASP A 797 -31.36 -12.88 16.62
C ASP A 797 -32.37 -13.66 15.78
N LEU A 798 -32.03 -13.87 14.51
CA LEU A 798 -32.86 -14.54 13.51
C LEU A 798 -32.51 -16.02 13.30
N THR A 799 -31.53 -16.57 14.02
CA THR A 799 -31.21 -18.01 13.96
C THR A 799 -32.40 -18.86 14.42
N GLY A 800 -32.86 -19.78 13.59
CA GLY A 800 -34.05 -20.61 13.86
C GLY A 800 -35.36 -19.84 13.73
N VAL A 801 -35.39 -18.64 13.14
CA VAL A 801 -36.63 -17.84 13.02
C VAL A 801 -37.71 -18.58 12.23
N LEU A 802 -37.32 -19.43 11.27
CA LEU A 802 -38.25 -20.26 10.51
C LEU A 802 -38.81 -21.46 11.30
N GLN A 803 -38.42 -21.60 12.57
CA GLN A 803 -38.90 -22.65 13.47
C GLN A 803 -39.77 -22.09 14.62
N ARG A 804 -39.82 -20.76 14.80
CA ARG A 804 -40.48 -20.10 15.94
C ARG A 804 -41.97 -19.84 15.76
N HIS A 805 -42.50 -20.00 14.54
CA HIS A 805 -43.88 -19.64 14.19
C HIS A 805 -44.57 -20.75 13.40
N GLU A 806 -45.89 -20.91 13.58
CA GLU A 806 -46.69 -21.73 12.66
C GLU A 806 -46.70 -21.08 11.27
N ASN A 807 -46.41 -21.85 10.23
CA ASN A 807 -46.16 -21.33 8.87
C ASN A 807 -45.06 -20.26 8.82
N ALA A 808 -43.94 -20.48 9.50
CA ALA A 808 -42.90 -19.47 9.72
C ALA A 808 -42.38 -18.81 8.45
N GLU A 809 -42.22 -19.53 7.33
CA GLU A 809 -41.83 -18.90 6.05
C GLU A 809 -42.84 -17.82 5.64
N LYS A 810 -44.14 -18.11 5.77
CA LYS A 810 -45.20 -17.15 5.50
C LYS A 810 -45.19 -16.00 6.52
N TRP A 811 -45.03 -16.31 7.79
CA TRP A 811 -45.01 -15.30 8.86
C TRP A 811 -43.85 -14.32 8.70
N VAL A 812 -42.63 -14.84 8.47
CA VAL A 812 -41.43 -14.04 8.20
C VAL A 812 -41.61 -13.25 6.91
N SER A 813 -42.17 -13.87 5.87
CA SER A 813 -42.50 -13.15 4.63
C SER A 813 -43.48 -12.00 4.85
N ASP A 814 -44.54 -12.22 5.61
CA ASP A 814 -45.55 -11.19 5.91
C ASP A 814 -44.92 -10.06 6.74
N PHE A 815 -44.02 -10.39 7.68
CA PHE A 815 -43.36 -9.39 8.52
C PHE A 815 -42.33 -8.57 7.73
N ILE A 816 -41.60 -9.18 6.80
CA ILE A 816 -40.68 -8.46 5.90
C ILE A 816 -41.45 -7.52 4.96
N LEU A 817 -42.57 -7.98 4.39
CA LEU A 817 -43.34 -7.21 3.40
C LEU A 817 -44.23 -6.13 4.03
N HIS A 818 -44.78 -6.40 5.22
CA HIS A 818 -45.82 -5.58 5.85
C HIS A 818 -45.62 -5.44 7.38
N PRO A 819 -44.46 -4.95 7.85
CA PRO A 819 -44.20 -4.89 9.29
C PRO A 819 -45.17 -4.02 10.06
N GLU A 820 -45.74 -2.99 9.43
CA GLU A 820 -46.76 -2.14 10.04
C GLU A 820 -48.02 -2.90 10.47
N LYS A 821 -48.39 -3.97 9.76
CA LYS A 821 -49.55 -4.80 10.11
C LYS A 821 -49.26 -5.76 11.26
N MET A 822 -47.99 -6.01 11.52
CA MET A 822 -47.52 -6.94 12.54
C MET A 822 -47.29 -6.25 13.89
N TYR A 823 -47.23 -4.91 13.98
CA TYR A 823 -46.88 -4.23 15.24
C TYR A 823 -47.86 -4.46 16.40
N GLU A 824 -49.13 -4.73 16.10
CA GLU A 824 -50.14 -5.05 17.13
C GLU A 824 -50.22 -6.55 17.44
N ASP A 825 -49.47 -7.39 16.73
CA ASP A 825 -49.32 -8.80 17.10
C ASP A 825 -48.67 -8.87 18.50
N PRO A 826 -49.22 -9.64 19.46
CA PRO A 826 -48.73 -9.68 20.83
C PRO A 826 -47.24 -10.04 20.96
N TYR A 827 -46.73 -10.94 20.09
CA TYR A 827 -45.31 -11.30 20.09
C TYR A 827 -44.46 -10.15 19.57
N VAL A 828 -44.83 -9.56 18.43
CA VAL A 828 -44.07 -8.42 17.86
C VAL A 828 -44.09 -7.20 18.78
N LYS A 829 -45.24 -6.90 19.41
CA LYS A 829 -45.37 -5.83 20.40
C LYS A 829 -44.43 -6.04 21.58
N SER A 830 -44.33 -7.28 22.08
CA SER A 830 -43.39 -7.61 23.14
C SER A 830 -41.92 -7.40 22.72
N MET A 831 -41.59 -7.70 21.46
CA MET A 831 -40.24 -7.46 20.91
C MET A 831 -39.97 -5.96 20.76
N ILE A 832 -40.93 -5.17 20.28
CA ILE A 832 -40.81 -3.70 20.20
C ILE A 832 -40.60 -3.11 21.59
N ASP A 833 -41.35 -3.57 22.59
CA ASP A 833 -41.22 -3.10 23.96
C ASP A 833 -39.88 -3.50 24.59
N TYR A 834 -39.30 -4.64 24.19
CA TYR A 834 -37.99 -5.08 24.65
C TYR A 834 -36.84 -4.29 23.97
N PHE A 835 -36.82 -4.24 22.65
CA PHE A 835 -35.75 -3.63 21.86
C PHE A 835 -35.88 -2.11 21.70
N LYS A 836 -37.03 -1.53 22.08
CA LYS A 836 -37.37 -0.10 21.92
C LYS A 836 -37.26 0.40 20.47
N ILE A 837 -37.39 -0.51 19.50
CA ILE A 837 -37.31 -0.23 18.07
C ILE A 837 -38.38 -1.04 17.32
N ARG A 838 -38.98 -0.44 16.29
CA ARG A 838 -39.91 -1.12 15.38
C ARG A 838 -39.14 -1.53 14.14
N MET A 839 -39.39 -2.74 13.62
CA MET A 839 -38.84 -3.17 12.34
C MET A 839 -39.37 -2.24 11.24
N PRO A 840 -38.54 -1.43 10.59
CA PRO A 840 -39.02 -0.56 9.53
C PRO A 840 -39.40 -1.38 8.29
N ASN A 841 -40.32 -0.87 7.48
CA ASN A 841 -40.60 -1.47 6.18
C ASN A 841 -39.42 -1.19 5.25
N GLN A 842 -38.64 -2.23 4.95
CA GLN A 842 -37.48 -2.15 4.06
C GLN A 842 -37.88 -2.14 2.58
N ASN A 843 -39.18 -2.21 2.27
CA ASN A 843 -39.76 -2.24 0.93
C ASN A 843 -39.26 -3.39 0.05
N MET A 844 -38.98 -4.53 0.67
CA MET A 844 -38.53 -5.74 -0.03
C MET A 844 -39.60 -6.22 -1.02
N SER A 845 -39.17 -6.71 -2.17
CA SER A 845 -40.04 -7.43 -3.10
C SER A 845 -40.38 -8.83 -2.58
N LYS A 846 -41.39 -9.47 -3.18
CA LYS A 846 -41.73 -10.86 -2.87
C LYS A 846 -40.61 -11.85 -3.22
N GLU A 847 -39.80 -11.54 -4.23
CA GLU A 847 -38.70 -12.39 -4.66
C GLU A 847 -37.49 -12.25 -3.74
N GLU A 848 -37.10 -11.03 -3.37
CA GLU A 848 -36.08 -10.80 -2.34
C GLU A 848 -36.48 -11.42 -1.01
N THR A 849 -37.74 -11.27 -0.62
CA THR A 849 -38.28 -11.91 0.59
C THR A 849 -38.13 -13.43 0.55
N LYS A 850 -38.39 -14.06 -0.60
CA LYS A 850 -38.23 -15.50 -0.80
C LYS A 850 -36.75 -15.92 -0.73
N ASP A 851 -35.86 -15.18 -1.38
CA ASP A 851 -34.43 -15.45 -1.34
C ASP A 851 -33.87 -15.23 0.09
N ILE A 852 -34.32 -14.19 0.82
CA ILE A 852 -34.00 -13.98 2.24
C ILE A 852 -34.46 -15.17 3.08
N ILE A 853 -35.63 -15.75 2.80
CA ILE A 853 -36.08 -16.98 3.46
C ILE A 853 -35.13 -18.15 3.14
N GLU A 854 -34.64 -18.30 1.90
CA GLU A 854 -33.62 -19.32 1.57
C GLU A 854 -32.28 -19.08 2.28
N TYR A 855 -31.89 -17.82 2.47
CA TYR A 855 -30.74 -17.47 3.30
C TYR A 855 -30.98 -17.85 4.77
N LEU A 856 -32.16 -17.56 5.32
CA LEU A 856 -32.54 -17.95 6.67
C LEU A 856 -32.63 -19.48 6.82
N LYS A 857 -32.99 -20.23 5.77
CA LYS A 857 -32.91 -21.70 5.76
C LYS A 857 -31.47 -22.19 5.84
N TRP A 858 -30.55 -21.54 5.12
CA TRP A 858 -29.12 -21.85 5.22
C TRP A 858 -28.56 -21.50 6.60
N VAL A 859 -28.98 -20.37 7.17
CA VAL A 859 -28.68 -20.00 8.57
C VAL A 859 -29.19 -21.07 9.52
N ASP A 860 -30.41 -21.57 9.32
CA ASP A 860 -31.02 -22.60 10.14
C ASP A 860 -30.34 -23.97 9.98
N GLU A 861 -29.92 -24.32 8.76
CA GLU A 861 -29.11 -25.53 8.46
C GLU A 861 -27.78 -25.50 9.23
N ASN A 862 -27.20 -24.31 9.37
CA ASN A 862 -25.97 -24.05 10.10
C ASN A 862 -26.25 -23.47 11.50
N ALA A 863 -27.46 -23.61 12.05
CA ALA A 863 -27.84 -22.94 13.31
C ALA A 863 -26.95 -23.34 14.48
N ASN A 864 -26.41 -24.57 14.46
CA ASN A 864 -25.45 -25.04 15.45
C ASN A 864 -24.09 -24.33 15.39
N LEU A 865 -23.84 -23.56 14.32
CA LEU A 865 -22.63 -22.76 14.11
C LEU A 865 -22.76 -21.32 14.64
N PHE A 866 -23.99 -20.85 14.91
CA PHE A 866 -24.30 -19.45 15.21
C PHE A 866 -24.64 -19.20 16.69
#